data_AF-A0A4Z1A2A7-F1
#
_entry.id   AF-A0A4Z1A2A7-F1
#
_cell.length_a   1.000
_cell.length_b   1.000
_cell.length_c   1.000
_cell.angle_alpha   90.00
_cell.angle_beta   90.00
_cell.angle_gamma   90.00
#
_symmetry.space_group_name_H-M   'P 1'
#
loop_
_entity.id
_entity.type
_entity.pdbx_description
1 polymer ?
#
loop_
_entity_poly.entity_id
_entity_poly.type
_entity_poly.pdbx_seq_one_letter_code
_entity_poly.pdbx_strand_id
1 'polypeptide(L)'
;MKRIVWIFVFLFFSCHSDGKSPFYFPSEDVGESPQIQFFYGSLGFPHEVKNSQSILSYESGVLCLFSLPLKLYKLELGSKFQICLRMDEKSFFRWKEGFSYLEKLEGEYPHFFESGKDWKVRLTEFGKWKAEASKTNPSLEWKQQIWSNGMVSYQVFAVPHPIFLQKSKTECEVVFRSNLLSLSENKSPAIVLTLPCPDTDSILESIQNQNEIWLSECTPNSPIVSEVFRHSESSYLRYLEWENPSDSILCPKAESIEWEEAGELSRFQSDEFLKRSRLVLPHGILLLSDEGKLQGIPIPKSFLLSLGTNSSILFGDSSFHDSPFSFRQGDEFFSHQTRFTSCRDQWKYWKTKEDFCGNPGIPNEQSYDESMFSTPSCSLEGIHFTEFYPGNQADSQYPFPAFFEFQNRGPRCDLSSLNWRLNGSLYPFVAKETILEKDALFLFVRKPWTGWGNLEREKPFFLPMVILQIPSFQLESRITKETKLFEFPTKEFHLIRSGEKNLHSIYRNQFEFPHPKQGSNQTLHSLGFYMSPGTHEDVVVPKVGGQLLELAINQYPFFDFGFHSHEEGIFSFQTNANDQLLFWKPKDTEIVSFAVSPNLCFGEKITHLPDGFFSSSFQSLQYKDKDKVETVLLHWEENSLNLISNFGIHSLHPEDSPIFFSSSYAPSNTCSGFYRTPGKDKHRSLEIRKSEQEGKYDTNFAIDQNTNVNWGNGRGVSNLRVTNVNPKFFQIDFGSFVTVEPSEQIYSFIENPKLIRPTGFLERKGPVQIEAIYPNPYDSQNEWVYVCNRSNQAEDLLFYSIEDETSSDPLVPYQTRFPDQLPKGKQGNGFVTNHSLLLPEHCAWIVDPDGKDWYLPIFHRDRDLLLTVKTTQTIGNGISSGESIQLRKEKNGIFYLVSSFGHRESVKPFRKTVLTGEYLWLKQNTNGTSADDFETFREEN
;
A
#
# COMPACT_ATOMS: atom_id res chain seq x y z
N MET A 1 -78.00 58.54 55.46
CA MET A 1 -79.12 57.64 55.13
C MET A 1 -78.77 56.81 53.90
N LYS A 2 -78.78 55.46 54.04
CA LYS A 2 -79.17 54.37 53.08
C LYS A 2 -78.58 54.39 51.65
N ARG A 3 -78.09 53.29 51.03
CA ARG A 3 -78.12 51.82 51.25
C ARG A 3 -77.11 51.22 50.24
N ILE A 4 -76.07 50.49 50.65
CA ILE A 4 -75.92 49.02 50.55
C ILE A 4 -76.88 48.31 49.57
N VAL A 5 -76.32 47.70 48.52
CA VAL A 5 -76.63 46.32 48.09
C VAL A 5 -75.32 45.63 47.69
N TRP A 6 -75.07 44.51 48.38
CA TRP A 6 -74.08 43.48 48.09
C TRP A 6 -74.55 42.57 46.96
N ILE A 7 -73.64 42.10 46.10
CA ILE A 7 -73.65 40.71 45.60
C ILE A 7 -72.21 40.18 45.64
N PHE A 8 -72.06 39.03 46.29
CA PHE A 8 -70.90 38.16 46.41
C PHE A 8 -70.97 37.09 45.31
N VAL A 9 -69.83 36.74 44.69
CA VAL A 9 -69.51 35.37 44.27
C VAL A 9 -68.01 35.13 44.50
N PHE A 10 -67.70 34.15 45.35
CA PHE A 10 -66.39 33.56 45.62
C PHE A 10 -65.98 32.60 44.48
N LEU A 11 -64.67 32.49 44.18
CA LEU A 11 -63.86 31.25 44.28
C LEU A 11 -62.44 31.42 43.67
N PHE A 12 -61.44 31.32 44.55
CA PHE A 12 -60.05 30.82 44.42
C PHE A 12 -59.32 30.84 43.06
N PHE A 13 -58.22 31.60 42.99
CA PHE A 13 -56.85 31.05 42.96
C PHE A 13 -55.86 32.08 43.49
N SER A 14 -55.03 31.63 44.43
CA SER A 14 -53.90 32.36 45.01
C SER A 14 -52.75 32.41 44.01
N CYS A 15 -52.19 33.58 43.77
CA CYS A 15 -50.79 33.75 43.38
C CYS A 15 -50.17 34.83 44.28
N HIS A 16 -49.44 34.38 45.30
CA HIS A 16 -48.30 35.15 45.80
C HIS A 16 -47.26 35.17 44.67
N SER A 17 -47.19 36.28 43.93
CA SER A 17 -45.95 36.60 43.23
C SER A 17 -45.07 37.33 44.23
N ASP A 18 -44.10 36.63 44.80
CA ASP A 18 -42.98 37.27 45.48
C ASP A 18 -42.34 38.25 44.51
N GLY A 19 -42.50 39.53 44.80
CA GLY A 19 -41.99 40.61 43.98
C GLY A 19 -40.46 40.57 43.95
N LYS A 20 -39.88 40.30 42.78
CA LYS A 20 -38.56 40.80 42.41
C LYS A 20 -38.62 41.41 41.01
N SER A 21 -38.23 42.66 40.97
CA SER A 21 -38.04 43.48 39.77
C SER A 21 -37.07 42.81 38.78
N PRO A 22 -37.25 42.98 37.44
CA PRO A 22 -36.32 42.50 36.42
C PRO A 22 -34.99 43.29 36.36
N PHE A 23 -34.79 44.27 37.25
CA PHE A 23 -33.56 45.03 37.40
C PHE A 23 -32.74 44.51 38.59
N TYR A 24 -31.48 44.16 38.37
CA TYR A 24 -30.50 43.97 39.44
C TYR A 24 -30.23 45.32 40.09
N PHE A 25 -30.89 45.57 41.23
CA PHE A 25 -30.39 46.55 42.18
C PHE A 25 -29.25 45.85 42.93
N PRO A 26 -27.99 46.33 42.86
CA PRO A 26 -26.96 45.81 43.74
C PRO A 26 -27.48 45.90 45.17
N SER A 27 -27.25 44.87 45.98
CA SER A 27 -27.63 44.90 47.39
C SER A 27 -27.12 46.22 47.97
N GLU A 28 -27.93 46.85 48.83
CA GLU A 28 -27.53 48.04 49.58
C GLU A 28 -26.23 47.81 50.40
N ASP A 29 -25.77 46.56 50.47
CA ASP A 29 -24.61 46.05 51.20
C ASP A 29 -23.25 46.16 50.48
N VAL A 30 -23.16 46.43 49.16
CA VAL A 30 -21.85 46.54 48.48
C VAL A 30 -21.26 47.93 48.68
N GLY A 31 -20.24 48.04 49.54
CA GLY A 31 -19.54 49.29 49.88
C GLY A 31 -18.27 49.57 49.05
N GLU A 32 -17.47 50.52 49.55
CA GLU A 32 -16.13 50.85 49.00
C GLU A 32 -15.05 49.81 49.34
N SER A 33 -15.29 48.97 50.36
CA SER A 33 -14.41 47.84 50.71
C SER A 33 -14.85 46.60 49.93
N PRO A 34 -13.94 45.79 49.36
CA PRO A 34 -14.30 44.67 48.50
C PRO A 34 -14.97 43.55 49.27
N GLN A 35 -15.97 42.93 48.67
CA GLN A 35 -16.64 41.74 49.20
C GLN A 35 -16.32 40.53 48.33
N ILE A 36 -15.73 39.49 48.93
CA ILE A 36 -15.55 38.17 48.31
C ILE A 36 -16.79 37.32 48.58
N GLN A 37 -17.34 36.75 47.52
CA GLN A 37 -18.37 35.72 47.60
C GLN A 37 -17.83 34.44 46.97
N PHE A 38 -17.74 33.39 47.77
CA PHE A 38 -17.30 32.07 47.33
C PHE A 38 -18.51 31.17 47.07
N PHE A 39 -18.45 30.37 46.01
CA PHE A 39 -19.51 29.46 45.60
C PHE A 39 -18.91 28.07 45.37
N TYR A 40 -19.66 27.05 45.80
CA TYR A 40 -19.31 25.65 45.66
C TYR A 40 -20.60 24.82 45.64
N GLY A 41 -20.75 23.88 44.70
CA GLY A 41 -21.98 23.07 44.61
C GLY A 41 -23.17 23.73 43.92
N SER A 42 -23.01 24.94 43.38
CA SER A 42 -24.10 25.68 42.73
C SER A 42 -23.68 26.31 41.40
N LEU A 43 -24.52 26.12 40.38
CA LEU A 43 -24.38 26.80 39.09
C LEU A 43 -24.68 28.30 39.25
N GLY A 44 -24.04 29.12 38.42
CA GLY A 44 -24.24 30.58 38.48
C GLY A 44 -25.63 30.98 37.97
N PHE A 45 -26.17 32.10 38.47
CA PHE A 45 -27.45 32.63 37.99
C PHE A 45 -27.37 33.00 36.49
N PRO A 46 -28.39 32.67 35.67
CA PRO A 46 -28.42 33.03 34.26
C PRO A 46 -28.67 34.52 34.09
N HIS A 47 -27.59 35.29 33.91
CA HIS A 47 -27.66 36.64 33.34
C HIS A 47 -27.21 36.60 31.88
N GLU A 48 -27.89 37.29 30.97
CA GLU A 48 -27.36 37.56 29.64
C GLU A 48 -26.19 38.54 29.76
N VAL A 49 -24.96 38.07 29.54
CA VAL A 49 -23.79 38.94 29.53
C VAL A 49 -23.27 39.06 28.10
N LYS A 50 -23.22 40.29 27.59
CA LYS A 50 -22.80 40.62 26.22
C LYS A 50 -21.32 40.30 25.91
N ASN A 51 -20.47 40.05 26.92
CA ASN A 51 -19.05 39.72 26.71
C ASN A 51 -18.67 38.45 27.50
N SER A 52 -18.72 37.30 26.82
CA SER A 52 -18.61 35.96 27.42
C SER A 52 -17.20 35.57 27.90
N GLN A 53 -16.16 36.25 27.41
CA GLN A 53 -14.75 35.93 27.71
C GLN A 53 -14.12 36.84 28.79
N SER A 54 -14.82 37.87 29.24
CA SER A 54 -14.30 38.78 30.28
C SER A 54 -14.35 38.14 31.67
N ILE A 55 -13.35 38.43 32.51
CA ILE A 55 -13.37 38.16 33.95
C ILE A 55 -13.85 39.37 34.78
N LEU A 56 -14.09 40.51 34.13
CA LEU A 56 -14.59 41.75 34.73
C LEU A 56 -16.02 42.02 34.24
N SER A 57 -16.91 42.38 35.16
CA SER A 57 -18.23 42.96 34.86
C SER A 57 -18.39 44.28 35.60
N TYR A 58 -18.92 45.30 34.92
CA TYR A 58 -19.19 46.60 35.52
C TYR A 58 -20.60 47.05 35.18
N GLU A 59 -21.43 47.17 36.21
CA GLU A 59 -22.83 47.56 36.08
C GLU A 59 -23.20 48.48 37.26
N SER A 60 -23.89 49.58 36.96
CA SER A 60 -24.46 50.49 37.98
C SER A 60 -23.47 50.97 39.07
N GLY A 61 -22.20 51.22 38.70
CA GLY A 61 -21.17 51.71 39.64
C GLY A 61 -20.51 50.62 40.51
N VAL A 62 -20.75 49.34 40.21
CA VAL A 62 -20.14 48.20 40.87
C VAL A 62 -19.28 47.42 39.87
N LEU A 63 -18.02 47.20 40.21
CA LEU A 63 -17.14 46.26 39.52
C LEU A 63 -17.20 44.91 40.24
N CYS A 64 -17.43 43.84 39.48
CA CYS A 64 -17.24 42.47 39.94
C CYS A 64 -16.14 41.77 39.13
N LEU A 65 -15.17 41.21 39.84
CA LEU A 65 -14.10 40.36 39.31
C LEU A 65 -14.44 38.90 39.54
N PHE A 66 -14.39 38.09 38.51
CA PHE A 66 -14.74 36.68 38.55
C PHE A 66 -13.49 35.81 38.51
N SER A 67 -13.50 34.70 39.23
CA SER A 67 -12.40 33.73 39.25
C SER A 67 -12.18 33.03 37.90
N LEU A 68 -13.16 33.08 37.01
CA LEU A 68 -13.13 32.52 35.66
C LEU A 68 -13.79 33.49 34.68
N PRO A 69 -13.53 33.38 33.36
CA PRO A 69 -14.33 34.06 32.35
C PRO A 69 -15.82 33.80 32.58
N LEU A 70 -16.65 34.82 32.40
CA LEU A 70 -18.07 34.79 32.77
C LEU A 70 -18.86 33.59 32.20
N LYS A 71 -18.56 33.10 30.99
CA LYS A 71 -19.18 31.89 30.45
C LYS A 71 -18.76 30.62 31.21
N LEU A 72 -17.47 30.44 31.49
CA LEU A 72 -16.97 29.32 32.29
C LEU A 72 -17.45 29.42 33.75
N TYR A 73 -17.43 30.61 34.35
CA TYR A 73 -17.91 30.83 35.73
C TYR A 73 -19.36 30.35 35.96
N LYS A 74 -20.24 30.51 34.96
CA LYS A 74 -21.62 30.06 35.05
C LYS A 74 -21.75 28.54 35.02
N LEU A 75 -20.90 27.90 34.22
CA LEU A 75 -20.87 26.44 34.02
C LEU A 75 -20.04 25.72 35.08
N GLU A 76 -19.19 26.44 35.82
CA GLU A 76 -18.39 25.87 36.90
C GLU A 76 -19.28 25.49 38.08
N LEU A 77 -19.37 24.19 38.37
CA LEU A 77 -20.11 23.64 39.52
C LEU A 77 -19.24 23.61 40.79
N GLY A 78 -17.94 23.51 40.61
CA GLY A 78 -16.93 23.45 41.66
C GLY A 78 -16.60 24.81 42.25
N SER A 79 -15.35 24.96 42.69
CA SER A 79 -14.88 26.16 43.39
C SER A 79 -14.81 27.35 42.46
N LYS A 80 -15.56 28.40 42.77
CA LYS A 80 -15.48 29.69 42.08
C LYS A 80 -15.78 30.82 43.05
N PHE A 81 -15.31 32.02 42.73
CA PHE A 81 -15.61 33.18 43.56
C PHE A 81 -15.73 34.44 42.70
N GLN A 82 -16.42 35.44 43.25
CA GLN A 82 -16.43 36.79 42.72
C GLN A 82 -16.04 37.79 43.80
N ILE A 83 -15.43 38.89 43.37
CA ILE A 83 -15.01 40.01 44.23
C ILE A 83 -15.72 41.24 43.70
N CYS A 84 -16.63 41.81 44.50
CA CYS A 84 -17.39 43.00 44.09
C CYS A 84 -17.04 44.20 44.96
N LEU A 85 -16.89 45.37 44.34
CA LEU A 85 -16.62 46.64 45.00
C LEU A 85 -17.25 47.82 44.23
N ARG A 86 -17.63 48.88 44.95
CA ARG A 86 -18.05 50.13 44.31
C ARG A 86 -16.85 50.88 43.77
N MET A 87 -16.95 51.34 42.53
CA MET A 87 -15.97 52.23 41.92
C MET A 87 -16.59 53.09 40.81
N ASP A 88 -15.97 54.24 40.54
CA ASP A 88 -16.39 55.09 39.43
C ASP A 88 -15.92 54.52 38.08
N GLU A 89 -16.58 54.97 37.01
CA GLU A 89 -16.34 54.47 35.65
C GLU A 89 -14.89 54.69 35.17
N LYS A 90 -14.24 55.80 35.57
CA LYS A 90 -12.83 56.04 35.18
C LYS A 90 -11.91 55.03 35.85
N SER A 91 -12.16 54.68 37.11
CA SER A 91 -11.42 53.64 37.83
C SER A 91 -11.63 52.26 37.22
N PHE A 92 -12.86 51.93 36.81
CA PHE A 92 -13.14 50.72 36.06
C PHE A 92 -12.32 50.63 34.76
N PHE A 93 -12.27 51.70 33.95
CA PHE A 93 -11.49 51.68 32.72
C PHE A 93 -9.99 51.46 32.95
N ARG A 94 -9.41 52.01 34.02
CA ARG A 94 -8.01 51.76 34.40
C ARG A 94 -7.79 50.33 34.87
N TRP A 95 -8.72 49.74 35.62
CA TRP A 95 -8.67 48.32 35.98
C TRP A 95 -8.80 47.43 34.75
N LYS A 96 -9.72 47.73 33.84
CA LYS A 96 -9.88 47.00 32.57
C LYS A 96 -8.58 47.04 31.74
N GLU A 97 -7.93 48.20 31.67
CA GLU A 97 -6.61 48.34 31.04
C GLU A 97 -5.54 47.55 31.79
N GLY A 98 -5.50 47.64 33.13
CA GLY A 98 -4.62 46.89 34.02
C GLY A 98 -4.69 45.38 33.78
N PHE A 99 -5.90 44.84 33.79
CA PHE A 99 -6.17 43.42 33.53
C PHE A 99 -5.87 43.00 32.09
N SER A 100 -5.96 43.91 31.11
CA SER A 100 -5.52 43.61 29.74
C SER A 100 -4.03 43.28 29.63
N TYR A 101 -3.20 43.72 30.59
CA TYR A 101 -1.76 43.38 30.61
C TYR A 101 -1.50 41.90 30.91
N LEU A 102 -2.47 41.16 31.46
CA LEU A 102 -2.36 39.70 31.58
C LEU A 102 -2.31 39.01 30.20
N GLU A 103 -2.77 39.68 29.15
CA GLU A 103 -2.86 39.13 27.79
C GLU A 103 -1.84 39.75 26.81
N LYS A 104 -1.00 40.71 27.25
CA LYS A 104 -0.02 41.38 26.38
C LYS A 104 1.37 40.71 26.41
N LEU A 105 1.98 40.59 25.23
CA LEU A 105 3.37 40.14 25.03
C LEU A 105 4.37 41.28 25.32
N GLU A 106 5.60 40.93 25.71
CA GLU A 106 6.64 41.80 26.29
C GLU A 106 6.80 43.24 25.75
N GLY A 107 7.17 44.09 26.70
CA GLY A 107 7.55 45.51 26.63
C GLY A 107 7.31 46.03 28.04
N GLU A 108 8.32 46.59 28.72
CA GLU A 108 8.29 46.99 30.15
C GLU A 108 6.87 47.25 30.64
N TYR A 109 6.31 46.29 31.40
CA TYR A 109 4.91 46.38 31.80
C TYR A 109 4.73 47.73 32.50
N PRO A 110 3.81 48.60 32.05
CA PRO A 110 3.60 49.88 32.71
C PRO A 110 3.25 49.60 34.17
N HIS A 111 3.72 50.48 35.07
CA HIS A 111 3.40 50.39 36.48
C HIS A 111 1.88 50.48 36.68
N PHE A 112 1.21 49.33 36.77
CA PHE A 112 -0.17 49.22 37.21
C PHE A 112 -0.15 48.96 38.72
N PHE A 113 -0.45 50.00 39.48
CA PHE A 113 -0.61 49.95 40.92
C PHE A 113 -1.75 50.89 41.31
N GLU A 114 -2.80 50.35 41.92
CA GLU A 114 -3.88 51.14 42.51
C GLU A 114 -4.17 50.64 43.93
N SER A 115 -4.69 51.54 44.76
CA SER A 115 -5.12 51.21 46.11
C SER A 115 -6.37 51.99 46.47
N GLY A 116 -7.26 51.37 47.23
CA GLY A 116 -8.45 52.00 47.77
C GLY A 116 -8.67 51.61 49.22
N LYS A 117 -9.93 51.66 49.68
CA LYS A 117 -10.30 51.32 51.05
C LYS A 117 -10.14 49.82 51.27
N ASP A 118 -9.11 49.46 52.05
CA ASP A 118 -8.76 48.08 52.42
C ASP A 118 -8.33 47.17 51.26
N TRP A 119 -8.01 47.72 50.08
CA TRP A 119 -7.53 46.94 48.95
C TRP A 119 -6.35 47.58 48.21
N LYS A 120 -5.52 46.72 47.60
CA LYS A 120 -4.40 47.12 46.73
C LYS A 120 -4.33 46.16 45.55
N VAL A 121 -4.20 46.68 44.34
CA VAL A 121 -4.00 45.88 43.13
C VAL A 121 -2.69 46.28 42.48
N ARG A 122 -1.91 45.30 42.05
CA ARG A 122 -0.65 45.55 41.35
C ARG A 122 -0.38 44.51 40.27
N LEU A 123 0.29 44.92 39.22
CA LEU A 123 0.89 44.04 38.22
C LEU A 123 2.32 43.67 38.63
N THR A 124 2.68 42.40 38.52
CA THR A 124 4.02 41.87 38.80
C THR A 124 4.32 40.68 37.89
N GLU A 125 5.57 40.21 37.86
CA GLU A 125 5.88 38.88 37.33
C GLU A 125 5.49 37.82 38.35
N PHE A 126 4.96 36.70 37.86
CA PHE A 126 4.52 35.61 38.72
C PHE A 126 5.66 34.98 39.53
N GLY A 127 6.86 34.86 38.96
CA GLY A 127 8.05 34.37 39.67
C GLY A 127 8.51 35.31 40.78
N LYS A 128 8.40 36.63 40.59
CA LYS A 128 8.68 37.63 41.63
C LYS A 128 7.67 37.51 42.77
N TRP A 129 6.39 37.40 42.45
CA TRP A 129 5.36 37.15 43.46
C TRP A 129 5.59 35.82 44.20
N LYS A 130 5.89 34.71 43.51
CA LYS A 130 6.21 33.43 44.16
C LYS A 130 7.37 33.54 45.15
N ALA A 131 8.42 34.30 44.80
CA ALA A 131 9.57 34.53 45.66
C ALA A 131 9.29 35.47 46.85
N GLU A 132 8.28 36.34 46.73
CA GLU A 132 7.77 37.16 47.84
C GLU A 132 6.87 36.31 48.76
N ALA A 133 5.95 35.56 48.17
CA ALA A 133 5.01 34.69 48.87
C ALA A 133 5.73 33.59 49.66
N SER A 134 6.81 33.00 49.14
CA SER A 134 7.58 31.97 49.85
C SER A 134 8.33 32.47 51.09
N LYS A 135 8.51 33.80 51.22
CA LYS A 135 9.08 34.40 52.43
C LYS A 135 8.04 34.59 53.53
N THR A 136 6.77 34.57 53.17
CA THR A 136 5.64 34.59 54.10
C THR A 136 5.17 33.16 54.31
N ASN A 137 4.92 32.74 55.56
CA ASN A 137 4.24 31.47 55.81
C ASN A 137 2.73 31.76 55.88
N PRO A 138 1.97 31.61 54.77
CA PRO A 138 0.54 31.87 54.78
C PRO A 138 -0.18 30.94 55.75
N SER A 139 -1.25 31.42 56.38
CA SER A 139 -2.10 30.55 57.21
C SER A 139 -2.86 29.54 56.35
N LEU A 140 -3.30 29.97 55.17
CA LEU A 140 -3.95 29.13 54.16
C LEU A 140 -3.49 29.52 52.77
N GLU A 141 -3.20 28.53 51.92
CA GLU A 141 -2.92 28.74 50.51
C GLU A 141 -3.70 27.71 49.69
N TRP A 142 -4.45 28.19 48.71
CA TRP A 142 -5.13 27.35 47.74
C TRP A 142 -4.26 27.17 46.50
N LYS A 143 -3.52 26.06 46.47
CA LYS A 143 -2.70 25.66 45.33
C LYS A 143 -3.52 24.81 44.37
N GLN A 144 -3.97 25.41 43.28
CA GLN A 144 -4.55 24.69 42.12
C GLN A 144 -5.52 23.56 42.50
N GLN A 145 -6.52 23.83 43.36
CA GLN A 145 -7.51 22.87 43.94
C GLN A 145 -7.18 22.28 45.31
N ILE A 146 -5.97 22.44 45.84
CA ILE A 146 -5.55 21.85 47.12
C ILE A 146 -5.14 22.96 48.10
N TRP A 147 -5.81 23.00 49.25
CA TRP A 147 -5.47 23.93 50.33
C TRP A 147 -4.26 23.44 51.14
N SER A 148 -3.55 24.35 51.81
CA SER A 148 -2.37 24.03 52.64
C SER A 148 -2.67 23.05 53.79
N ASN A 149 -3.93 22.93 54.22
CA ASN A 149 -4.40 21.93 55.19
C ASN A 149 -4.69 20.55 54.58
N GLY A 150 -4.51 20.38 53.26
CA GLY A 150 -4.78 19.14 52.53
C GLY A 150 -6.21 18.99 51.98
N MET A 151 -7.11 19.94 52.25
CA MET A 151 -8.47 19.92 51.73
C MET A 151 -8.50 20.14 50.21
N VAL A 152 -9.29 19.36 49.49
CA VAL A 152 -9.41 19.42 48.03
C VAL A 152 -10.73 20.07 47.65
N SER A 153 -10.70 21.02 46.73
CA SER A 153 -11.87 21.61 46.10
C SER A 153 -11.93 21.21 44.62
N TYR A 154 -12.91 20.42 44.23
CA TYR A 154 -13.04 19.96 42.85
C TYR A 154 -13.52 21.09 41.91
N GLN A 155 -13.16 20.99 40.63
CA GLN A 155 -13.52 21.94 39.58
C GLN A 155 -13.94 21.20 38.32
N VAL A 156 -14.76 21.86 37.51
CA VAL A 156 -15.17 21.35 36.20
C VAL A 156 -14.07 21.60 35.18
N PHE A 157 -13.44 22.78 35.19
CA PHE A 157 -12.42 23.15 34.18
C PHE A 157 -11.00 23.01 34.71
N ALA A 158 -10.09 22.46 33.89
CA ALA A 158 -8.66 22.41 34.17
C ALA A 158 -7.91 23.62 33.58
N VAL A 159 -8.45 24.82 33.84
CA VAL A 159 -7.85 26.11 33.46
C VAL A 159 -7.34 26.85 34.70
N PRO A 160 -6.39 27.79 34.57
CA PRO A 160 -5.85 28.55 35.68
C PRO A 160 -6.94 29.28 36.47
N HIS A 161 -7.15 28.83 37.70
CA HIS A 161 -7.91 29.58 38.69
C HIS A 161 -6.97 30.53 39.44
N PRO A 162 -7.44 31.72 39.85
CA PRO A 162 -6.62 32.63 40.63
C PRO A 162 -6.22 31.99 41.96
N ILE A 163 -4.98 32.21 42.37
CA ILE A 163 -4.48 31.69 43.64
C ILE A 163 -5.06 32.52 44.76
N PHE A 164 -5.65 31.86 45.75
CA PHE A 164 -6.13 32.50 46.98
C PHE A 164 -5.16 32.19 48.12
N LEU A 165 -4.64 33.23 48.76
CA LEU A 165 -3.63 33.15 49.81
C LEU A 165 -4.03 34.00 51.02
N GLN A 166 -4.22 33.38 52.17
CA GLN A 166 -4.49 34.06 53.44
C GLN A 166 -3.16 34.38 54.13
N LYS A 167 -2.77 35.66 54.17
CA LYS A 167 -1.55 36.11 54.86
C LYS A 167 -1.74 36.21 56.36
N SER A 168 -2.93 36.64 56.77
CA SER A 168 -3.35 36.75 58.16
C SER A 168 -4.87 36.59 58.26
N LYS A 169 -5.42 36.58 59.48
CA LYS A 169 -6.89 36.53 59.67
C LYS A 169 -7.66 37.68 59.01
N THR A 170 -6.99 38.79 58.70
CA THR A 170 -7.63 40.00 58.17
C THR A 170 -7.18 40.36 56.76
N GLU A 171 -6.12 39.75 56.22
CA GLU A 171 -5.54 40.13 54.92
C GLU A 171 -5.33 38.91 54.04
N CYS A 172 -5.93 38.96 52.85
CA CYS A 172 -5.88 37.92 51.83
C CYS A 172 -5.34 38.50 50.52
N GLU A 173 -4.70 37.65 49.73
CA GLU A 173 -4.24 37.94 48.37
C GLU A 173 -4.90 37.02 47.37
N VAL A 174 -5.36 37.59 46.26
CA VAL A 174 -5.88 36.88 45.10
C VAL A 174 -4.99 37.19 43.90
N VAL A 175 -4.47 36.14 43.26
CA VAL A 175 -3.49 36.28 42.17
C VAL A 175 -4.04 35.75 40.87
N PHE A 176 -4.34 36.66 39.96
CA PHE A 176 -4.77 36.35 38.60
C PHE A 176 -3.54 36.13 37.71
N ARG A 177 -3.53 35.00 37.00
CA ARG A 177 -2.42 34.59 36.12
C ARG A 177 -2.74 34.89 34.66
N SER A 178 -1.70 35.09 33.86
CA SER A 178 -1.79 35.13 32.41
C SER A 178 -2.17 33.77 31.80
N ASN A 179 -2.92 33.81 30.71
CA ASN A 179 -3.21 32.67 29.82
C ASN A 179 -2.26 32.59 28.60
N LEU A 180 -1.15 33.35 28.60
CA LEU A 180 -0.13 33.32 27.55
C LEU A 180 0.81 32.12 27.73
N LEU A 181 0.80 31.17 26.79
CA LEU A 181 1.69 29.99 26.85
C LEU A 181 3.10 30.26 26.31
N SER A 182 3.26 31.32 25.51
CA SER A 182 4.54 31.69 24.88
C SER A 182 5.61 32.18 25.86
N LEU A 183 5.24 32.53 27.10
CA LEU A 183 6.17 32.96 28.16
C LEU A 183 6.43 31.81 29.14
N SER A 184 7.62 31.75 29.73
CA SER A 184 7.89 30.84 30.87
C SER A 184 7.03 31.23 32.08
N GLU A 185 6.58 30.25 32.86
CA GLU A 185 5.69 30.47 34.02
C GLU A 185 6.18 31.58 34.97
N ASN A 186 7.47 31.62 35.28
CA ASN A 186 8.02 32.63 36.21
C ASN A 186 8.06 34.05 35.63
N LYS A 187 8.05 34.20 34.30
CA LYS A 187 8.07 35.50 33.62
C LYS A 187 6.68 35.97 33.20
N SER A 188 5.65 35.12 33.35
CA SER A 188 4.29 35.51 32.97
C SER A 188 3.76 36.64 33.88
N PRO A 189 3.01 37.61 33.34
CA PRO A 189 2.41 38.66 34.13
C PRO A 189 1.35 38.06 35.08
N ALA A 190 1.27 38.64 36.27
CA ALA A 190 0.30 38.29 37.29
C ALA A 190 -0.23 39.57 37.96
N ILE A 191 -1.53 39.60 38.21
CA ILE A 191 -2.17 40.68 38.98
C ILE A 191 -2.43 40.16 40.38
N VAL A 192 -1.88 40.87 41.37
CA VAL A 192 -2.03 40.57 42.78
C VAL A 192 -2.99 41.60 43.38
N LEU A 193 -4.13 41.12 43.87
CA LEU A 193 -5.12 41.90 44.59
C LEU A 193 -5.06 41.52 46.07
N THR A 194 -4.61 42.44 46.91
CA THR A 194 -4.68 42.34 48.37
C THR A 194 -5.98 42.95 48.86
N LEU A 195 -6.72 42.26 49.73
CA LEU A 195 -8.02 42.70 50.24
C LEU A 195 -8.36 42.03 51.60
N PRO A 196 -9.45 42.41 52.28
CA PRO A 196 -9.85 41.76 53.53
C PRO A 196 -10.21 40.29 53.31
N CYS A 197 -9.86 39.42 54.25
CA CYS A 197 -10.23 38.02 54.13
C CYS A 197 -11.73 37.79 54.34
N PRO A 198 -12.37 36.92 53.53
CA PRO A 198 -13.67 36.36 53.89
C PRO A 198 -13.53 35.40 55.09
N ASP A 199 -14.66 34.93 55.60
CA ASP A 199 -14.69 33.84 56.59
C ASP A 199 -14.19 32.53 55.95
N THR A 200 -12.88 32.30 56.03
CA THR A 200 -12.23 31.13 55.44
C THR A 200 -12.66 29.84 56.09
N ASP A 201 -13.01 29.86 57.37
CA ASP A 201 -13.45 28.66 58.09
C ASP A 201 -14.82 28.21 57.55
N SER A 202 -15.74 29.16 57.33
CA SER A 202 -17.02 28.89 56.67
C SER A 202 -16.87 28.35 55.25
N ILE A 203 -15.90 28.87 54.48
CA ILE A 203 -15.59 28.36 53.13
C ILE A 203 -15.10 26.92 53.18
N LEU A 204 -14.17 26.61 54.08
CA LEU A 204 -13.61 25.26 54.24
C LEU A 204 -14.69 24.26 54.67
N GLU A 205 -15.56 24.64 55.63
CA GLU A 205 -16.69 23.82 56.06
C GLU A 205 -17.67 23.58 54.91
N SER A 206 -17.97 24.60 54.10
CA SER A 206 -18.83 24.46 52.92
C SER A 206 -18.24 23.48 51.88
N ILE A 207 -16.92 23.54 51.65
CA ILE A 207 -16.23 22.60 50.75
C ILE A 207 -16.30 21.18 51.30
N GLN A 208 -16.05 20.98 52.59
CA GLN A 208 -16.12 19.66 53.24
C GLN A 208 -17.52 19.05 53.12
N ASN A 209 -18.54 19.79 53.55
CA ASN A 209 -19.93 19.32 53.51
C ASN A 209 -20.36 18.95 52.09
N GLN A 210 -20.03 19.80 51.10
CA GLN A 210 -20.39 19.52 49.71
C GLN A 210 -19.60 18.35 49.12
N ASN A 211 -18.32 18.20 49.47
CA ASN A 211 -17.52 17.05 49.05
C ASN A 211 -18.08 15.74 49.62
N GLU A 212 -18.53 15.73 50.88
CA GLU A 212 -19.17 14.57 51.50
C GLU A 212 -20.47 14.20 50.79
N ILE A 213 -21.29 15.20 50.43
CA ILE A 213 -22.50 14.99 49.61
C ILE A 213 -22.11 14.36 48.27
N TRP A 214 -21.19 14.97 47.53
CA TRP A 214 -20.79 14.46 46.23
C TRP A 214 -20.18 13.05 46.28
N LEU A 215 -19.38 12.75 47.30
CA LEU A 215 -18.82 11.41 47.52
C LEU A 215 -19.91 10.36 47.85
N SER A 216 -21.00 10.78 48.51
CA SER A 216 -22.12 9.89 48.82
C SER A 216 -23.03 9.60 47.60
N GLU A 217 -23.07 10.53 46.64
CA GLU A 217 -23.91 10.46 45.44
C GLU A 217 -23.15 9.99 44.19
N CYS A 218 -21.81 9.92 44.24
CA CYS A 218 -20.99 9.59 43.09
C CYS A 218 -21.19 8.16 42.58
N THR A 219 -21.02 7.98 41.27
CA THR A 219 -21.03 6.67 40.63
C THR A 219 -19.60 6.13 40.49
N PRO A 220 -19.36 4.83 40.75
CA PRO A 220 -18.03 4.23 40.72
C PRO A 220 -17.56 3.92 39.29
N ASN A 221 -17.59 4.92 38.41
CA ASN A 221 -17.16 4.83 37.01
C ASN A 221 -15.89 5.66 36.80
N SER A 222 -15.25 5.45 35.64
CA SER A 222 -14.01 6.13 35.27
C SER A 222 -14.25 7.16 34.16
N PRO A 223 -13.48 8.27 34.10
CA PRO A 223 -13.58 9.23 33.01
C PRO A 223 -13.07 8.61 31.69
N ILE A 224 -13.32 9.29 30.57
CA ILE A 224 -12.83 8.86 29.25
C ILE A 224 -11.82 9.87 28.71
N VAL A 225 -10.91 9.44 27.82
CA VAL A 225 -9.99 10.38 27.17
C VAL A 225 -10.77 11.30 26.24
N SER A 226 -10.60 12.62 26.41
CA SER A 226 -11.22 13.65 25.58
C SER A 226 -10.25 14.19 24.52
N GLU A 227 -8.98 14.35 24.90
CA GLU A 227 -7.98 15.00 24.06
C GLU A 227 -6.55 14.55 24.42
N VAL A 228 -5.72 14.31 23.40
CA VAL A 228 -4.28 14.03 23.58
C VAL A 228 -3.43 14.91 22.69
N PHE A 229 -2.26 15.33 23.18
CA PHE A 229 -1.30 16.10 22.40
C PHE A 229 0.13 15.82 22.83
N ARG A 230 1.03 15.72 21.86
CA ARG A 230 2.47 15.51 22.09
C ARG A 230 3.33 16.25 21.08
N HIS A 231 3.82 17.44 21.45
CA HIS A 231 4.87 18.10 20.67
C HIS A 231 5.75 19.03 21.50
N SER A 232 7.08 18.82 21.51
CA SER A 232 7.99 19.65 22.33
C SER A 232 8.21 21.07 21.83
N GLU A 233 7.99 21.32 20.54
CA GLU A 233 8.20 22.67 19.96
C GLU A 233 6.97 23.56 20.10
N SER A 234 5.81 23.00 20.43
CA SER A 234 4.60 23.79 20.66
C SER A 234 4.59 24.33 22.08
N SER A 235 4.05 25.53 22.26
CA SER A 235 3.82 26.15 23.56
C SER A 235 2.86 25.34 24.46
N TYR A 236 2.06 24.44 23.88
CA TYR A 236 1.17 23.52 24.60
C TYR A 236 1.89 22.26 25.11
N LEU A 237 3.09 21.97 24.63
CA LEU A 237 3.92 20.82 25.00
C LEU A 237 3.20 19.46 24.91
N ARG A 238 3.09 18.74 26.04
CA ARG A 238 2.46 17.42 26.09
C ARG A 238 1.38 17.40 27.15
N TYR A 239 0.24 16.82 26.80
CA TYR A 239 -0.81 16.57 27.76
C TYR A 239 -1.70 15.39 27.34
N LEU A 240 -2.36 14.83 28.36
CA LEU A 240 -3.41 13.82 28.27
C LEU A 240 -4.61 14.35 29.05
N GLU A 241 -5.74 14.47 28.39
CA GLU A 241 -6.98 14.98 28.97
C GLU A 241 -8.02 13.88 29.09
N TRP A 242 -8.62 13.81 30.28
CA TRP A 242 -9.77 12.96 30.56
C TRP A 242 -10.97 13.84 30.90
N GLU A 243 -12.16 13.43 30.48
CA GLU A 243 -13.42 14.09 30.79
C GLU A 243 -14.42 13.14 31.45
N ASN A 244 -15.31 13.70 32.25
CA ASN A 244 -16.56 13.06 32.61
C ASN A 244 -17.64 13.48 31.61
N PRO A 245 -18.08 12.60 30.69
CA PRO A 245 -19.06 12.96 29.67
C PRO A 245 -20.51 13.00 30.19
N SER A 246 -20.74 12.67 31.47
CA SER A 246 -22.07 12.48 32.04
C SER A 246 -22.52 13.64 32.92
N ASP A 247 -23.83 13.75 33.12
CA ASP A 247 -24.43 14.68 34.11
C ASP A 247 -24.26 14.21 35.57
N SER A 248 -23.71 13.01 35.78
CA SER A 248 -23.51 12.41 37.11
C SER A 248 -22.09 12.66 37.62
N ILE A 249 -21.91 12.68 38.94
CA ILE A 249 -20.59 12.75 39.55
C ILE A 249 -19.92 11.37 39.47
N LEU A 250 -18.65 11.33 39.06
CA LEU A 250 -17.87 10.09 39.04
C LEU A 250 -16.92 10.02 40.24
N CYS A 251 -16.74 8.83 40.79
CA CYS A 251 -15.67 8.50 41.72
C CYS A 251 -14.86 7.30 41.22
N PRO A 252 -13.83 7.57 40.40
CA PRO A 252 -12.96 6.54 39.86
C PRO A 252 -12.30 5.74 41.00
N LYS A 253 -12.35 4.41 40.90
CA LYS A 253 -11.69 3.52 41.88
C LYS A 253 -10.19 3.36 41.66
N ALA A 254 -9.66 3.85 40.54
CA ALA A 254 -8.27 3.70 40.18
C ALA A 254 -7.35 4.63 40.98
N GLU A 255 -6.30 4.05 41.55
CA GLU A 255 -5.23 4.77 42.25
C GLU A 255 -4.09 5.21 41.32
N SER A 256 -4.07 4.71 40.08
CA SER A 256 -3.06 5.01 39.07
C SER A 256 -3.65 5.02 37.66
N ILE A 257 -2.94 5.66 36.73
CA ILE A 257 -3.14 5.47 35.28
C ILE A 257 -2.10 4.47 34.78
N GLU A 258 -2.52 3.53 33.95
CA GLU A 258 -1.66 2.48 33.40
C GLU A 258 -1.45 2.66 31.89
N TRP A 259 -0.24 2.39 31.41
CA TRP A 259 0.11 2.36 29.99
C TRP A 259 0.55 0.96 29.61
N GLU A 260 -0.05 0.41 28.56
CA GLU A 260 0.34 -0.85 27.95
C GLU A 260 0.91 -0.59 26.56
N GLU A 261 2.19 -0.93 26.36
CA GLU A 261 2.90 -0.79 25.09
C GLU A 261 3.68 -2.09 24.81
N ALA A 262 3.41 -2.74 23.68
CA ALA A 262 4.05 -3.99 23.28
C ALA A 262 4.06 -5.10 24.36
N GLY A 263 3.04 -5.12 25.24
CA GLY A 263 2.90 -6.08 26.34
C GLY A 263 3.64 -5.68 27.64
N GLU A 264 4.33 -4.55 27.67
CA GLU A 264 4.89 -3.96 28.91
C GLU A 264 3.89 -2.99 29.55
N LEU A 265 3.71 -3.12 30.87
CA LEU A 265 2.80 -2.28 31.66
C LEU A 265 3.60 -1.30 32.52
N SER A 266 3.31 0.00 32.41
CA SER A 266 3.84 1.04 33.29
C SER A 266 2.71 1.79 33.99
N ARG A 267 2.98 2.35 35.18
CA ARG A 267 1.96 2.98 36.04
C ARG A 267 2.39 4.34 36.56
N PHE A 268 1.49 5.32 36.47
CA PHE A 268 1.67 6.63 37.08
C PHE A 268 0.74 6.80 38.29
N GLN A 269 1.33 7.18 39.42
CA GLN A 269 0.63 7.53 40.65
C GLN A 269 1.32 8.72 41.35
N SER A 270 0.55 9.59 41.99
CA SER A 270 1.06 10.65 42.85
C SER A 270 0.00 11.10 43.86
N ASP A 271 0.41 11.72 44.97
CA ASP A 271 -0.52 12.27 45.96
C ASP A 271 -1.47 13.30 45.35
N GLU A 272 -0.97 14.11 44.40
CA GLU A 272 -1.77 15.13 43.72
C GLU A 272 -2.78 14.48 42.76
N PHE A 273 -2.37 13.44 42.04
CA PHE A 273 -3.28 12.64 41.22
C PHE A 273 -4.40 12.06 42.08
N LEU A 274 -4.07 11.31 43.13
CA LEU A 274 -5.04 10.68 44.03
C LEU A 274 -6.02 11.69 44.64
N LYS A 275 -5.53 12.88 45.04
CA LYS A 275 -6.36 13.93 45.61
C LYS A 275 -7.33 14.52 44.60
N ARG A 276 -6.88 14.78 43.37
CA ARG A 276 -7.65 15.50 42.35
C ARG A 276 -8.52 14.59 41.49
N SER A 277 -8.22 13.28 41.43
CA SER A 277 -8.94 12.31 40.61
C SER A 277 -10.04 11.54 41.35
N ARG A 278 -10.09 11.64 42.69
CA ARG A 278 -11.07 10.98 43.56
C ARG A 278 -12.52 11.26 43.19
N LEU A 279 -12.79 12.44 42.66
CA LEU A 279 -14.10 12.88 42.26
C LEU A 279 -13.98 13.69 40.97
N VAL A 280 -14.78 13.35 39.97
CA VAL A 280 -14.85 14.08 38.70
C VAL A 280 -16.27 14.62 38.58
N LEU A 281 -16.39 15.95 38.61
CA LEU A 281 -17.68 16.63 38.51
C LEU A 281 -18.34 16.36 37.14
N PRO A 282 -19.67 16.51 37.02
CA PRO A 282 -20.37 16.48 35.74
C PRO A 282 -19.68 17.37 34.71
N HIS A 283 -19.41 16.82 33.52
CA HIS A 283 -18.68 17.52 32.44
C HIS A 283 -17.28 18.01 32.83
N GLY A 284 -16.70 17.46 33.90
CA GLY A 284 -15.43 17.87 34.47
C GLY A 284 -14.22 17.30 33.73
N ILE A 285 -13.12 18.07 33.74
CA ILE A 285 -11.86 17.76 33.05
C ILE A 285 -10.73 17.45 34.04
N LEU A 286 -10.02 16.36 33.78
CA LEU A 286 -8.74 16.03 34.39
C LEU A 286 -7.64 16.12 33.34
N LEU A 287 -6.82 17.17 33.43
CA LEU A 287 -5.69 17.38 32.53
C LEU A 287 -4.39 16.90 33.20
N LEU A 288 -3.62 16.05 32.53
CA LEU A 288 -2.26 15.67 32.94
C LEU A 288 -1.26 16.30 31.98
N SER A 289 -0.22 16.98 32.50
CA SER A 289 0.78 17.65 31.66
C SER A 289 2.19 17.57 32.25
N ASP A 290 3.20 17.62 31.38
CA ASP A 290 4.61 17.62 31.77
C ASP A 290 5.18 19.00 32.14
N GLU A 291 4.40 20.08 32.01
CA GLU A 291 4.77 21.45 32.41
C GLU A 291 3.66 22.13 33.24
N GLY A 292 4.04 22.96 34.22
CA GLY A 292 3.10 23.67 35.11
C GLY A 292 2.37 24.89 34.52
N LYS A 293 2.48 25.15 33.22
CA LYS A 293 1.74 26.23 32.55
C LYS A 293 0.27 25.88 32.37
N LEU A 294 0.01 24.66 31.89
CA LEU A 294 -1.33 24.09 31.86
C LEU A 294 -1.72 23.75 33.30
N GLN A 295 -2.97 24.05 33.69
CA GLN A 295 -3.45 23.82 35.05
C GLN A 295 -3.89 22.35 35.21
N GLY A 296 -2.92 21.44 35.14
CA GLY A 296 -3.14 19.99 35.22
C GLY A 296 -2.46 19.33 36.41
N ILE A 297 -2.62 18.01 36.51
CA ILE A 297 -1.87 17.14 37.41
C ILE A 297 -0.48 16.93 36.77
N PRO A 298 0.63 17.29 37.44
CA PRO A 298 1.96 17.09 36.90
C PRO A 298 2.25 15.61 36.68
N ILE A 299 2.68 15.24 35.47
CA ILE A 299 3.06 13.86 35.12
C ILE A 299 4.47 13.83 34.52
N PRO A 300 5.31 12.82 34.82
CA PRO A 300 6.62 12.70 34.19
C PRO A 300 6.51 12.60 32.67
N LYS A 301 7.35 13.35 31.98
CA LYS A 301 7.44 13.40 30.50
C LYS A 301 7.53 12.01 29.86
N SER A 302 8.14 11.02 30.52
CA SER A 302 8.25 9.65 30.01
C SER A 302 6.90 9.02 29.65
N PHE A 303 5.83 9.28 30.41
CA PHE A 303 4.50 8.74 30.16
C PHE A 303 3.79 9.41 28.97
N LEU A 304 4.10 10.68 28.70
CA LEU A 304 3.49 11.42 27.59
C LEU A 304 4.28 11.32 26.29
N LEU A 305 5.50 10.78 26.35
CA LEU A 305 6.33 10.56 25.16
C LEU A 305 5.79 9.45 24.27
N SER A 306 4.97 8.52 24.77
CA SER A 306 4.34 7.44 23.98
C SER A 306 3.03 7.85 23.30
N LEU A 307 2.51 9.07 23.54
CA LEU A 307 1.25 9.48 22.91
C LEU A 307 1.37 9.49 21.38
N GLY A 308 0.39 8.93 20.67
CA GLY A 308 0.37 8.75 19.22
C GLY A 308 1.37 7.72 18.70
N THR A 309 1.74 6.68 19.48
CA THR A 309 2.64 5.58 19.05
C THR A 309 2.00 4.19 19.07
N ASN A 310 0.66 4.08 19.15
CA ASN A 310 -0.07 2.80 19.23
C ASN A 310 -0.01 2.14 20.62
N SER A 311 -0.32 2.90 21.68
CA SER A 311 -0.36 2.42 23.08
C SER A 311 -1.78 2.38 23.63
N SER A 312 -2.05 1.51 24.60
CA SER A 312 -3.32 1.51 25.34
C SER A 312 -3.13 2.20 26.69
N ILE A 313 -4.01 3.14 27.02
CA ILE A 313 -3.97 3.91 28.27
C ILE A 313 -5.22 3.58 29.08
N LEU A 314 -5.04 3.14 30.32
CA LEU A 314 -6.11 2.69 31.20
C LEU A 314 -6.24 3.61 32.41
N PHE A 315 -7.47 4.00 32.72
CA PHE A 315 -7.82 4.69 33.96
C PHE A 315 -9.04 3.97 34.54
N GLY A 316 -8.79 3.11 35.53
CA GLY A 316 -9.83 2.29 36.14
C GLY A 316 -10.43 1.34 35.13
N ASP A 317 -11.74 1.45 34.91
CA ASP A 317 -12.48 0.62 33.96
C ASP A 317 -12.51 1.21 32.54
N SER A 318 -11.90 2.39 32.35
CA SER A 318 -11.83 3.08 31.05
C SER A 318 -10.52 2.76 30.34
N SER A 319 -10.62 2.42 29.05
CA SER A 319 -9.47 2.14 28.18
C SER A 319 -9.53 3.02 26.93
N PHE A 320 -8.41 3.67 26.62
CA PHE A 320 -8.22 4.43 25.39
C PHE A 320 -7.09 3.81 24.55
N HIS A 321 -7.40 3.49 23.30
CA HIS A 321 -6.40 3.02 22.35
C HIS A 321 -5.88 4.19 21.52
N ASP A 322 -4.61 4.54 21.72
CA ASP A 322 -3.98 5.71 21.14
C ASP A 322 -3.29 5.39 19.81
N SER A 323 -4.07 5.47 18.73
CA SER A 323 -3.60 5.23 17.37
C SER A 323 -2.49 6.20 16.92
N PRO A 324 -1.60 5.79 15.99
CA PRO A 324 -0.59 6.69 15.43
C PRO A 324 -1.18 7.99 14.87
N PHE A 325 -0.67 9.13 15.35
CA PHE A 325 -1.17 10.46 14.98
C PHE A 325 -0.03 11.48 14.82
N SER A 326 -0.09 12.29 13.76
CA SER A 326 0.87 13.37 13.54
C SER A 326 0.36 14.68 14.13
N PHE A 327 0.86 15.02 15.32
CA PHE A 327 0.50 16.23 16.06
C PHE A 327 0.98 17.54 15.40
N ARG A 328 1.96 17.46 14.49
CA ARG A 328 2.42 18.58 13.66
C ARG A 328 2.27 18.21 12.20
N GLN A 329 1.72 19.13 11.41
CA GLN A 329 1.52 18.99 9.97
C GLN A 329 1.85 20.33 9.33
N GLY A 330 3.10 20.48 8.84
CA GLY A 330 3.66 21.77 8.46
C GLY A 330 3.86 22.70 9.66
N ASP A 331 3.31 23.90 9.57
CA ASP A 331 3.36 24.92 10.64
C ASP A 331 2.14 24.86 11.59
N GLU A 332 1.23 23.91 11.36
CA GLU A 332 0.02 23.71 12.16
C GLU A 332 0.19 22.56 13.16
N PHE A 333 -0.44 22.71 14.32
CA PHE A 333 -0.48 21.74 15.40
C PHE A 333 -1.91 21.27 15.66
N PHE A 334 -2.06 19.97 15.87
CA PHE A 334 -3.35 19.32 16.09
C PHE A 334 -3.26 18.43 17.32
N SER A 335 -4.23 18.56 18.21
CA SER A 335 -4.54 17.54 19.20
C SER A 335 -5.39 16.45 18.57
N HIS A 336 -5.31 15.24 19.12
CA HIS A 336 -6.24 14.16 18.77
C HIS A 336 -7.40 14.20 19.77
N GLN A 337 -8.54 14.70 19.28
CA GLN A 337 -9.77 14.86 20.06
C GLN A 337 -10.70 13.69 19.81
N THR A 338 -11.26 13.10 20.86
CA THR A 338 -12.22 11.98 20.75
C THR A 338 -13.64 12.47 20.48
N ARG A 339 -13.98 13.65 20.99
CA ARG A 339 -15.18 14.40 20.64
C ARG A 339 -14.82 15.48 19.65
N PHE A 340 -15.45 15.44 18.50
CA PHE A 340 -14.95 16.20 17.36
C PHE A 340 -15.77 17.46 17.15
N THR A 341 -15.08 18.58 17.25
CA THR A 341 -15.55 19.90 16.84
C THR A 341 -14.73 20.40 15.66
N SER A 342 -15.25 21.41 14.96
CA SER A 342 -14.45 22.11 13.96
C SER A 342 -13.27 22.83 14.64
N CYS A 343 -12.11 22.95 13.98
CA CYS A 343 -10.99 23.70 14.56
C CYS A 343 -11.29 25.20 14.73
N ARG A 344 -12.28 25.74 14.01
CA ARG A 344 -12.73 27.12 14.25
C ARG A 344 -13.58 27.29 15.52
N ASP A 345 -14.21 26.23 16.01
CA ASP A 345 -15.14 26.26 17.15
C ASP A 345 -14.43 26.11 18.50
N GLN A 346 -13.10 26.11 18.50
CA GLN A 346 -12.29 26.04 19.72
C GLN A 346 -12.42 27.34 20.52
N TRP A 347 -12.57 27.23 21.85
CA TRP A 347 -12.74 28.37 22.75
C TRP A 347 -11.50 29.31 22.76
N LYS A 348 -10.31 28.79 22.44
CA LYS A 348 -9.03 29.53 22.39
C LYS A 348 -8.75 30.29 23.69
N TYR A 349 -8.93 29.61 24.83
CA TYR A 349 -8.62 30.15 26.17
C TYR A 349 -7.15 30.55 26.26
N TRP A 350 -6.28 29.64 25.85
CA TRP A 350 -4.83 29.83 25.83
C TRP A 350 -4.42 30.70 24.65
N LYS A 351 -3.57 31.69 24.91
CA LYS A 351 -3.10 32.64 23.91
C LYS A 351 -1.70 32.27 23.44
N THR A 352 -1.58 31.93 22.16
CA THR A 352 -0.31 31.60 21.50
C THR A 352 -0.28 32.20 20.08
N LYS A 353 0.90 32.25 19.45
CA LYS A 353 1.04 32.62 18.04
C LYS A 353 0.87 31.43 17.09
N GLU A 354 0.85 30.21 17.64
CA GLU A 354 0.82 28.96 16.89
C GLU A 354 -0.58 28.69 16.32
N ASP A 355 -0.63 28.04 15.17
CA ASP A 355 -1.87 27.54 14.59
C ASP A 355 -2.19 26.20 15.23
N PHE A 356 -2.99 26.23 16.30
CA PHE A 356 -3.30 25.07 17.13
C PHE A 356 -4.78 24.72 17.11
N CYS A 357 -5.07 23.44 16.89
CA CYS A 357 -6.41 22.88 16.99
C CYS A 357 -6.54 21.95 18.20
N GLY A 358 -7.14 22.47 19.26
CA GLY A 358 -7.37 21.79 20.54
C GLY A 358 -7.86 22.78 21.58
N ASN A 359 -8.35 22.29 22.72
CA ASN A 359 -8.87 23.14 23.78
C ASN A 359 -8.52 22.62 25.19
N PRO A 360 -7.21 22.48 25.52
CA PRO A 360 -6.80 21.82 26.75
C PRO A 360 -7.37 22.51 27.99
N GLY A 361 -8.05 21.72 28.81
CA GLY A 361 -8.65 22.10 30.08
C GLY A 361 -10.12 22.53 29.98
N ILE A 362 -10.74 22.51 28.79
CA ILE A 362 -12.14 22.89 28.57
C ILE A 362 -12.83 21.79 27.74
N PRO A 363 -14.03 21.32 28.12
CA PRO A 363 -14.77 20.32 27.37
C PRO A 363 -14.99 20.71 25.91
N ASN A 364 -14.74 19.76 25.02
CA ASN A 364 -14.93 19.95 23.58
C ASN A 364 -16.42 20.10 23.18
N GLU A 365 -17.37 19.72 24.05
CA GLU A 365 -18.81 19.84 23.81
C GLU A 365 -19.40 21.24 24.03
N GLN A 366 -18.63 22.21 24.53
CA GLN A 366 -19.15 23.57 24.68
C GLN A 366 -19.39 24.20 23.31
N SER A 367 -20.60 24.02 22.79
CA SER A 367 -21.02 24.56 21.51
C SER A 367 -20.88 26.09 21.52
N TYR A 368 -20.15 26.59 20.54
CA TYR A 368 -20.35 27.95 20.07
C TYR A 368 -21.66 27.98 19.27
N ASP A 369 -22.38 29.08 19.36
CA ASP A 369 -23.57 29.26 18.53
C ASP A 369 -23.11 29.39 17.07
N GLU A 370 -23.44 28.42 16.21
CA GLU A 370 -23.05 28.41 14.80
C GLU A 370 -23.49 29.70 14.08
N SER A 371 -24.57 30.34 14.54
CA SER A 371 -25.05 31.61 13.99
C SER A 371 -24.08 32.78 14.18
N MET A 372 -23.06 32.63 15.03
CA MET A 372 -21.99 33.61 15.20
C MET A 372 -20.95 33.58 14.07
N PHE A 373 -20.93 32.53 13.25
CA PHE A 373 -19.97 32.40 12.14
C PHE A 373 -20.59 32.84 10.82
N SER A 374 -19.80 33.58 10.03
CA SER A 374 -20.25 34.13 8.75
C SER A 374 -20.26 33.11 7.61
N THR A 375 -19.49 32.01 7.74
CA THR A 375 -19.26 31.03 6.66
C THR A 375 -19.56 29.60 7.15
N PRO A 376 -20.37 28.81 6.43
CA PRO A 376 -20.73 27.45 6.85
C PRO A 376 -19.55 26.46 6.73
N SER A 377 -19.67 25.32 7.43
CA SER A 377 -18.74 24.18 7.31
C SER A 377 -18.78 23.57 5.90
N CYS A 378 -17.65 23.02 5.43
CA CYS A 378 -17.62 22.35 4.12
C CYS A 378 -18.41 21.05 4.12
N SER A 379 -19.20 20.85 3.06
CA SER A 379 -19.88 19.57 2.77
C SER A 379 -18.92 18.61 2.08
N LEU A 380 -18.95 17.34 2.47
CA LEU A 380 -18.18 16.27 1.84
C LEU A 380 -18.50 16.11 0.35
N GLU A 381 -19.74 16.39 -0.06
CA GLU A 381 -20.13 16.31 -1.47
C GLU A 381 -19.57 17.46 -2.31
N GLY A 382 -19.27 18.61 -1.69
CA GLY A 382 -18.65 19.74 -2.36
C GLY A 382 -17.18 19.50 -2.70
N ILE A 383 -16.48 18.61 -1.99
CA ILE A 383 -15.05 18.37 -2.20
C ILE A 383 -14.84 17.22 -3.19
N HIS A 384 -14.26 17.54 -4.33
CA HIS A 384 -13.93 16.61 -5.40
C HIS A 384 -12.43 16.39 -5.47
N PHE A 385 -12.00 15.15 -5.67
CA PHE A 385 -10.61 14.81 -5.92
C PHE A 385 -10.32 14.86 -7.43
N THR A 386 -9.22 15.50 -7.82
CA THR A 386 -8.94 15.86 -9.22
C THR A 386 -7.61 15.34 -9.76
N GLU A 387 -6.56 15.28 -8.94
CA GLU A 387 -5.24 14.87 -9.41
C GLU A 387 -4.42 14.20 -8.29
N PHE A 388 -3.67 13.16 -8.62
CA PHE A 388 -2.74 12.49 -7.70
C PHE A 388 -1.36 12.33 -8.32
N TYR A 389 -0.34 12.62 -7.53
CA TYR A 389 1.05 12.39 -7.90
C TYR A 389 1.78 11.65 -6.76
N PRO A 390 2.41 10.51 -7.02
CA PRO A 390 3.06 9.71 -5.97
C PRO A 390 4.40 10.29 -5.49
N GLY A 391 4.94 11.34 -6.14
CA GLY A 391 6.26 11.90 -5.82
C GLY A 391 7.42 11.12 -6.44
N ASN A 392 8.62 11.70 -6.48
CA ASN A 392 9.83 11.00 -6.92
C ASN A 392 10.57 10.35 -5.73
N GLN A 393 11.17 9.18 -5.94
CA GLN A 393 11.79 8.39 -4.87
C GLN A 393 13.18 8.89 -4.43
N ALA A 394 13.96 9.50 -5.33
CA ALA A 394 15.35 9.90 -5.05
C ALA A 394 15.65 11.32 -5.55
N ASP A 395 16.29 12.09 -4.68
CA ASP A 395 16.76 13.44 -4.96
C ASP A 395 18.08 13.38 -5.74
N SER A 396 18.17 14.16 -6.83
CA SER A 396 19.47 14.66 -7.32
C SER A 396 19.30 15.89 -8.20
N GLN A 397 18.09 16.13 -8.75
CA GLN A 397 17.79 17.40 -9.43
C GLN A 397 16.38 17.98 -9.16
N TYR A 398 15.33 17.17 -8.95
CA TYR A 398 13.94 17.67 -8.76
C TYR A 398 13.09 16.76 -7.83
N PRO A 399 13.08 16.98 -6.50
CA PRO A 399 12.36 16.15 -5.54
C PRO A 399 10.89 16.59 -5.39
N PHE A 400 10.09 16.47 -6.46
CA PHE A 400 8.68 16.82 -6.38
C PHE A 400 7.96 15.94 -5.33
N PRO A 401 7.32 16.56 -4.31
CA PRO A 401 6.64 15.83 -3.25
C PRO A 401 5.39 15.14 -3.81
N ALA A 402 5.00 14.04 -3.17
CA ALA A 402 3.70 13.43 -3.43
C ALA A 402 2.58 14.43 -3.09
N PHE A 403 1.51 14.44 -3.89
CA PHE A 403 0.34 15.28 -3.62
C PHE A 403 -0.99 14.62 -3.99
N PHE A 404 -2.04 15.05 -3.29
CA PHE A 404 -3.44 14.86 -3.65
C PHE A 404 -4.07 16.24 -3.85
N GLU A 405 -4.74 16.43 -4.96
CA GLU A 405 -5.43 17.67 -5.28
C GLU A 405 -6.94 17.50 -5.18
N PHE A 406 -7.56 18.55 -4.64
CA PHE A 406 -8.99 18.64 -4.45
C PHE A 406 -9.53 19.98 -4.94
N GLN A 407 -10.77 19.95 -5.44
CA GLN A 407 -11.54 21.10 -5.88
C GLN A 407 -12.83 21.24 -5.08
N ASN A 408 -13.16 22.45 -4.64
CA ASN A 408 -14.47 22.76 -4.08
C ASN A 408 -15.50 23.03 -5.18
N ARG A 409 -16.33 22.05 -5.55
CA ARG A 409 -17.49 22.26 -6.43
C ARG A 409 -18.76 22.67 -5.66
N GLY A 410 -18.68 22.72 -4.33
CA GLY A 410 -19.73 23.21 -3.44
C GLY A 410 -19.77 24.74 -3.33
N PRO A 411 -20.62 25.29 -2.46
CA PRO A 411 -20.59 26.70 -2.11
C PRO A 411 -19.31 27.06 -1.32
N ARG A 412 -19.08 28.36 -1.13
CA ARG A 412 -18.06 28.88 -0.22
C ARG A 412 -18.24 28.27 1.18
N CYS A 413 -17.16 27.70 1.72
CA CYS A 413 -17.20 26.98 3.00
C CYS A 413 -15.87 27.04 3.74
N ASP A 414 -15.84 26.60 5.00
CA ASP A 414 -14.63 26.52 5.83
C ASP A 414 -14.07 25.09 5.88
N LEU A 415 -12.79 24.93 5.51
CA LEU A 415 -12.10 23.64 5.51
C LEU A 415 -11.82 23.08 6.91
N SER A 416 -11.86 23.91 7.94
CA SER A 416 -11.50 23.50 9.31
C SER A 416 -12.44 22.47 9.93
N SER A 417 -13.57 22.20 9.27
CA SER A 417 -14.57 21.21 9.65
C SER A 417 -14.31 19.80 9.10
N LEU A 418 -13.24 19.59 8.33
CA LEU A 418 -12.99 18.31 7.63
C LEU A 418 -11.70 17.62 8.09
N ASN A 419 -11.73 16.30 7.99
CA ASN A 419 -10.62 15.39 8.21
C ASN A 419 -10.39 14.54 6.94
N TRP A 420 -9.14 14.18 6.69
CA TRP A 420 -8.73 13.22 5.67
C TRP A 420 -8.20 11.96 6.36
N ARG A 421 -8.62 10.78 5.90
CA ARG A 421 -8.10 9.50 6.36
C ARG A 421 -7.42 8.78 5.21
N LEU A 422 -6.17 8.37 5.43
CA LEU A 422 -5.38 7.59 4.48
C LEU A 422 -4.62 6.50 5.25
N ASN A 423 -4.73 5.24 4.80
CA ASN A 423 -4.09 4.07 5.42
C ASN A 423 -4.36 3.95 6.94
N GLY A 424 -5.56 4.31 7.38
CA GLY A 424 -5.96 4.30 8.79
C GLY A 424 -5.52 5.52 9.61
N SER A 425 -4.58 6.34 9.11
CA SER A 425 -4.14 7.57 9.78
C SER A 425 -5.12 8.73 9.54
N LEU A 426 -5.26 9.60 10.54
CA LEU A 426 -6.14 10.78 10.51
C LEU A 426 -5.34 12.07 10.30
N TYR A 427 -5.81 12.90 9.37
CA TYR A 427 -5.21 14.18 9.00
C TYR A 427 -6.27 15.28 8.98
N PRO A 428 -6.41 16.09 10.04
CA PRO A 428 -7.18 17.33 9.99
C PRO A 428 -6.79 18.22 8.81
N PHE A 429 -7.75 18.88 8.18
CA PHE A 429 -7.47 19.73 7.02
C PHE A 429 -6.63 20.96 7.39
N VAL A 430 -7.11 21.76 8.34
CA VAL A 430 -6.51 23.03 8.81
C VAL A 430 -6.82 23.28 10.28
N ALA A 431 -5.92 23.97 10.99
CA ALA A 431 -6.06 24.29 12.41
C ALA A 431 -6.84 25.58 12.69
N LYS A 432 -7.02 26.43 11.68
CA LYS A 432 -7.79 27.68 11.76
C LYS A 432 -8.85 27.76 10.67
N GLU A 433 -9.83 28.64 10.87
CA GLU A 433 -10.82 28.99 9.84
C GLU A 433 -10.09 29.32 8.53
N THR A 434 -10.35 28.53 7.50
CA THR A 434 -9.78 28.69 6.17
C THR A 434 -10.91 28.60 5.17
N ILE A 435 -11.26 29.75 4.61
CA ILE A 435 -12.37 29.88 3.66
C ILE A 435 -11.90 29.36 2.31
N LEU A 436 -12.62 28.37 1.79
CA LEU A 436 -12.46 27.84 0.45
C LEU A 436 -13.59 28.36 -0.43
N GLU A 437 -13.24 29.17 -1.41
CA GLU A 437 -14.19 29.69 -2.39
C GLU A 437 -14.70 28.58 -3.31
N LYS A 438 -15.81 28.84 -4.01
CA LYS A 438 -16.31 27.93 -5.04
C LYS A 438 -15.29 27.81 -6.18
N ASP A 439 -15.13 26.59 -6.69
CA ASP A 439 -14.21 26.14 -7.74
C ASP A 439 -12.71 26.26 -7.38
N ALA A 440 -12.39 26.67 -6.16
CA ALA A 440 -11.01 26.78 -5.67
C ALA A 440 -10.36 25.40 -5.47
N LEU A 441 -9.06 25.35 -5.72
CA LEU A 441 -8.21 24.17 -5.57
C LEU A 441 -7.35 24.25 -4.32
N PHE A 442 -7.12 23.11 -3.69
CA PHE A 442 -6.18 22.96 -2.59
C PHE A 442 -5.48 21.59 -2.68
N LEU A 443 -4.28 21.53 -2.11
CA LEU A 443 -3.41 20.36 -2.24
C LEU A 443 -2.97 19.85 -0.88
N PHE A 444 -3.04 18.53 -0.69
CA PHE A 444 -2.33 17.85 0.38
C PHE A 444 -1.00 17.34 -0.14
N VAL A 445 0.08 17.93 0.38
CA VAL A 445 1.45 17.66 -0.06
C VAL A 445 2.23 16.98 1.06
N ARG A 446 3.09 16.02 0.73
CA ARG A 446 3.92 15.36 1.74
C ARG A 446 4.91 16.34 2.40
N LYS A 447 5.38 17.30 1.62
CA LYS A 447 6.28 18.38 2.04
C LYS A 447 6.00 19.59 1.14
N PRO A 448 5.97 20.83 1.67
CA PRO A 448 5.75 22.04 0.88
C PRO A 448 6.83 22.20 -0.18
N TRP A 449 6.43 22.74 -1.33
CA TRP A 449 7.36 23.11 -2.38
C TRP A 449 7.23 24.60 -2.67
N THR A 450 8.35 25.32 -2.73
CA THR A 450 8.34 26.74 -3.12
C THR A 450 8.07 26.86 -4.62
N GLY A 451 6.83 27.19 -5.03
CA GLY A 451 6.59 27.61 -6.41
C GLY A 451 5.19 27.46 -7.01
N TRP A 452 4.20 26.83 -6.36
CA TRP A 452 2.91 26.55 -7.01
C TRP A 452 1.76 27.49 -6.66
N GLY A 453 1.93 28.42 -5.70
CA GLY A 453 0.99 29.53 -5.52
C GLY A 453 -0.44 29.16 -5.09
N ASN A 454 -0.70 27.91 -4.68
CA ASN A 454 -1.99 27.42 -4.22
C ASN A 454 -2.04 27.20 -2.71
N LEU A 455 -3.23 26.92 -2.17
CA LEU A 455 -3.49 26.56 -0.76
C LEU A 455 -2.93 25.15 -0.43
N GLU A 456 -1.61 25.01 -0.47
CA GLU A 456 -0.91 23.80 -0.04
C GLU A 456 -1.06 23.60 1.46
N ARG A 457 -1.28 22.35 1.85
CA ARG A 457 -1.27 21.90 3.23
C ARG A 457 -0.36 20.69 3.35
N GLU A 458 0.70 20.85 4.12
CA GLU A 458 1.60 19.74 4.43
C GLU A 458 0.88 18.70 5.26
N LYS A 459 0.87 17.45 4.79
CA LYS A 459 0.36 16.27 5.50
C LYS A 459 1.46 15.20 5.44
N PRO A 460 2.02 14.74 6.56
CA PRO A 460 3.16 13.82 6.56
C PRO A 460 2.72 12.36 6.30
N PHE A 461 1.99 12.13 5.22
CA PHE A 461 1.52 10.80 4.85
C PHE A 461 2.63 9.95 4.23
N PHE A 462 2.46 8.63 4.34
CA PHE A 462 3.37 7.64 3.79
C PHE A 462 2.75 6.89 2.61
N LEU A 463 3.57 6.65 1.59
CA LEU A 463 3.23 5.97 0.35
C LEU A 463 4.29 4.90 0.06
N PRO A 464 3.90 3.71 -0.42
CA PRO A 464 4.84 2.71 -0.95
C PRO A 464 5.76 3.28 -2.03
N MET A 465 6.88 2.57 -2.28
CA MET A 465 7.86 2.98 -3.29
C MET A 465 7.25 3.07 -4.69
N VAL A 466 6.67 1.98 -5.21
CA VAL A 466 6.06 1.96 -6.55
C VAL A 466 4.55 2.07 -6.42
N ILE A 467 3.98 3.14 -6.99
CA ILE A 467 2.54 3.38 -6.99
C ILE A 467 2.12 3.69 -8.41
N LEU A 468 1.29 2.81 -8.95
CA LEU A 468 0.69 2.93 -10.28
C LEU A 468 -0.83 3.14 -10.19
N GLN A 469 -1.37 3.30 -8.98
CA GLN A 469 -2.80 3.41 -8.71
C GLN A 469 -3.04 4.48 -7.65
N ILE A 470 -4.20 5.14 -7.70
CA ILE A 470 -4.57 6.11 -6.66
C ILE A 470 -4.98 5.30 -5.42
N PRO A 471 -4.35 5.50 -4.25
CA PRO A 471 -4.73 4.77 -3.05
C PRO A 471 -6.11 5.22 -2.58
N SER A 472 -6.92 4.29 -2.08
CA SER A 472 -8.22 4.62 -1.49
C SER A 472 -8.05 5.49 -0.24
N PHE A 473 -8.93 6.47 -0.07
CA PHE A 473 -8.93 7.37 1.08
C PHE A 473 -10.35 7.80 1.45
N GLN A 474 -10.51 8.43 2.61
CA GLN A 474 -11.81 8.92 3.07
C GLN A 474 -11.71 10.40 3.46
N LEU A 475 -12.77 11.14 3.19
CA LEU A 475 -13.03 12.43 3.81
C LEU A 475 -14.04 12.22 4.94
N GLU A 476 -13.85 12.89 6.07
CA GLU A 476 -14.72 12.78 7.24
C GLU A 476 -15.11 14.18 7.73
N SER A 477 -16.39 14.37 8.03
CA SER A 477 -16.88 15.54 8.74
C SER A 477 -16.46 15.47 10.21
N ARG A 478 -15.77 16.49 10.71
CA ARG A 478 -15.41 16.57 12.12
C ARG A 478 -16.66 16.64 13.00
N ILE A 479 -17.68 17.38 12.57
CA ILE A 479 -18.86 17.64 13.39
C ILE A 479 -19.81 16.43 13.38
N THR A 480 -20.18 15.92 12.19
CA THR A 480 -21.25 14.91 12.05
C THR A 480 -20.76 13.47 12.02
N LYS A 481 -19.45 13.24 11.83
CA LYS A 481 -18.85 11.91 11.61
C LYS A 481 -19.26 11.18 10.35
N GLU A 482 -19.99 11.84 9.47
CA GLU A 482 -20.23 11.33 8.14
C GLU A 482 -18.90 11.20 7.40
N THR A 483 -18.77 10.13 6.62
CA THR A 483 -17.56 9.83 5.84
C THR A 483 -17.93 9.66 4.37
N LYS A 484 -17.09 10.18 3.48
CA LYS A 484 -17.14 9.93 2.04
C LYS A 484 -15.91 9.15 1.62
N LEU A 485 -16.13 7.93 1.15
CA LEU A 485 -15.07 7.03 0.70
C LEU A 485 -14.77 7.26 -0.79
N PHE A 486 -13.48 7.36 -1.11
CA PHE A 486 -12.96 7.39 -2.47
C PHE A 486 -12.26 6.06 -2.75
N GLU A 487 -12.96 5.16 -3.44
CA GLU A 487 -12.39 3.90 -3.94
C GLU A 487 -12.02 4.03 -5.43
N PHE A 488 -10.99 3.29 -5.82
CA PHE A 488 -10.41 3.29 -7.16
C PHE A 488 -10.30 1.86 -7.68
N PRO A 489 -10.36 1.63 -9.00
CA PRO A 489 -10.31 0.28 -9.57
C PRO A 489 -8.98 -0.41 -9.25
N THR A 490 -9.03 -1.55 -8.57
CA THR A 490 -7.82 -2.32 -8.20
C THR A 490 -7.13 -3.00 -9.37
N LYS A 491 -7.83 -3.10 -10.52
CA LYS A 491 -7.32 -3.71 -11.76
C LYS A 491 -6.88 -2.69 -12.81
N GLU A 492 -6.87 -1.40 -12.50
CA GLU A 492 -6.48 -0.36 -13.44
C GLU A 492 -5.15 0.27 -13.00
N PHE A 493 -4.11 0.14 -13.81
CA PHE A 493 -2.75 0.59 -13.51
C PHE A 493 -2.32 1.69 -14.47
N HIS A 494 -1.78 2.77 -13.93
CA HIS A 494 -1.33 3.96 -14.64
C HIS A 494 0.19 3.94 -14.74
N LEU A 495 0.70 3.70 -15.95
CA LEU A 495 2.13 3.60 -16.23
C LEU A 495 2.73 5.00 -16.40
N ILE A 496 2.84 5.70 -15.27
CA ILE A 496 3.28 7.11 -15.16
C ILE A 496 4.80 7.25 -14.97
N ARG A 497 5.50 6.12 -14.79
CA ARG A 497 6.92 6.05 -14.47
C ARG A 497 7.75 5.69 -15.69
N SER A 498 8.85 6.42 -15.90
CA SER A 498 9.90 6.09 -16.86
C SER A 498 11.26 6.12 -16.17
N GLY A 499 11.94 4.98 -16.14
CA GLY A 499 13.11 4.77 -15.27
C GLY A 499 12.78 5.10 -13.80
N GLU A 500 13.62 5.88 -13.14
CA GLU A 500 13.45 6.22 -11.71
C GLU A 500 12.52 7.41 -11.42
N LYS A 501 11.85 7.97 -12.44
CA LYS A 501 11.05 9.19 -12.32
C LYS A 501 9.58 8.96 -12.67
N ASN A 502 8.70 9.47 -11.83
CA ASN A 502 7.27 9.59 -12.13
C ASN A 502 7.08 10.85 -12.97
N LEU A 503 6.96 10.69 -14.29
CA LEU A 503 6.86 11.81 -15.23
C LEU A 503 5.45 12.35 -15.32
N HIS A 504 4.44 11.53 -15.03
CA HIS A 504 3.03 11.91 -15.10
C HIS A 504 2.40 11.88 -13.71
N SER A 505 1.44 12.75 -13.46
CA SER A 505 0.41 12.54 -12.44
C SER A 505 -0.73 11.70 -13.00
N ILE A 506 -1.62 11.23 -12.12
CA ILE A 506 -2.89 10.61 -12.51
C ILE A 506 -3.97 11.68 -12.41
N TYR A 507 -4.50 12.08 -13.55
CA TYR A 507 -5.60 13.03 -13.64
C TYR A 507 -6.93 12.29 -13.54
N ARG A 508 -7.87 12.85 -12.78
CA ARG A 508 -9.21 12.30 -12.61
C ARG A 508 -10.27 13.33 -13.00
N ASN A 509 -11.08 12.96 -13.99
CA ASN A 509 -12.35 13.63 -14.26
C ASN A 509 -13.49 12.61 -14.23
N GLN A 510 -14.04 12.22 -15.38
CA GLN A 510 -14.97 11.07 -15.47
C GLN A 510 -14.22 9.73 -15.44
N PHE A 511 -12.99 9.72 -15.92
CA PHE A 511 -12.09 8.56 -15.98
C PHE A 511 -10.71 8.97 -15.44
N GLU A 512 -9.90 7.96 -15.13
CA GLU A 512 -8.53 8.13 -14.65
C GLU A 512 -7.56 7.93 -15.82
N PHE A 513 -6.51 8.76 -15.90
CA PHE A 513 -5.48 8.61 -16.91
C PHE A 513 -4.16 9.29 -16.53
N PRO A 514 -3.02 8.83 -17.09
CA PRO A 514 -1.77 9.57 -16.99
C PRO A 514 -1.91 10.97 -17.60
N HIS A 515 -1.56 12.01 -16.85
CA HIS A 515 -1.76 13.39 -17.27
C HIS A 515 -0.97 13.70 -18.55
N PRO A 516 -1.60 14.27 -19.59
CA PRO A 516 -0.97 14.53 -20.87
C PRO A 516 -0.10 15.79 -20.87
N LYS A 517 0.57 16.05 -21.98
CA LYS A 517 1.32 17.29 -22.19
C LYS A 517 0.43 18.53 -22.25
N GLN A 518 -0.71 18.44 -22.92
CA GLN A 518 -1.71 19.51 -22.95
C GLN A 518 -2.28 19.75 -21.55
N GLY A 519 -2.42 21.01 -21.13
CA GLY A 519 -2.91 21.36 -19.79
C GLY A 519 -1.87 21.23 -18.67
N SER A 520 -0.69 20.65 -18.93
CA SER A 520 0.37 20.55 -17.93
C SER A 520 0.99 21.91 -17.60
N ASN A 521 1.45 22.07 -16.35
CA ASN A 521 2.14 23.29 -15.92
C ASN A 521 3.40 23.51 -16.77
N GLN A 522 3.52 24.68 -17.40
CA GLN A 522 4.59 24.96 -18.35
C GLN A 522 6.00 24.83 -17.75
N THR A 523 6.16 25.16 -16.45
CA THR A 523 7.45 25.06 -15.76
C THR A 523 7.83 23.61 -15.56
N LEU A 524 6.89 22.78 -15.09
CA LEU A 524 7.12 21.35 -14.84
C LEU A 524 7.32 20.58 -16.15
N HIS A 525 6.57 20.96 -17.18
CA HIS A 525 6.73 20.42 -18.52
C HIS A 525 8.12 20.70 -19.10
N SER A 526 8.70 21.88 -18.85
CA SER A 526 10.09 22.18 -19.27
C SER A 526 11.13 21.28 -18.61
N LEU A 527 10.78 20.66 -17.48
CA LEU A 527 11.60 19.71 -16.73
C LEU A 527 11.28 18.24 -17.09
N GLY A 528 10.36 18.00 -18.03
CA GLY A 528 9.92 16.69 -18.47
C GLY A 528 8.77 16.07 -17.67
N PHE A 529 8.11 16.84 -16.79
CA PHE A 529 6.99 16.38 -15.98
C PHE A 529 5.66 16.91 -16.51
N TYR A 530 4.69 16.01 -16.68
CA TYR A 530 3.35 16.29 -17.15
C TYR A 530 2.38 16.19 -15.97
N MET A 531 2.19 17.31 -15.29
CA MET A 531 1.28 17.46 -14.16
C MET A 531 0.81 18.91 -14.09
N SER A 532 -0.38 19.15 -13.53
CA SER A 532 -1.07 20.45 -13.59
C SER A 532 -1.59 20.95 -12.23
N PRO A 533 -0.80 20.89 -11.15
CA PRO A 533 -1.26 21.30 -9.83
C PRO A 533 -1.75 22.76 -9.84
N GLY A 534 -3.00 22.96 -9.44
CA GLY A 534 -3.68 24.26 -9.38
C GLY A 534 -4.39 24.70 -10.65
N THR A 535 -4.36 23.91 -11.72
CA THR A 535 -4.92 24.30 -13.01
C THR A 535 -5.63 23.13 -13.66
N HIS A 536 -6.93 23.26 -13.89
CA HIS A 536 -7.71 22.31 -14.68
C HIS A 536 -8.14 22.94 -15.99
N GLU A 537 -7.29 22.83 -17.01
CA GLU A 537 -7.71 23.07 -18.38
C GLU A 537 -8.39 21.80 -18.91
N ASP A 538 -9.44 21.96 -19.72
CA ASP A 538 -10.07 20.81 -20.38
C ASP A 538 -9.06 20.15 -21.32
N VAL A 539 -8.82 18.84 -21.13
CA VAL A 539 -7.90 18.08 -21.97
C VAL A 539 -8.62 17.06 -22.83
N VAL A 540 -8.27 17.04 -24.12
CA VAL A 540 -8.71 16.01 -25.06
C VAL A 540 -7.79 14.81 -24.93
N VAL A 541 -8.39 13.63 -24.75
CA VAL A 541 -7.66 12.38 -24.52
C VAL A 541 -7.80 11.45 -25.75
N PRO A 542 -6.93 11.58 -26.77
CA PRO A 542 -6.92 10.67 -27.90
C PRO A 542 -6.50 9.27 -27.47
N LYS A 543 -7.12 8.24 -28.07
CA LYS A 543 -6.73 6.83 -27.89
C LYS A 543 -5.90 6.37 -29.08
N VAL A 544 -4.74 5.78 -28.83
CA VAL A 544 -3.83 5.27 -29.86
C VAL A 544 -3.79 3.74 -29.86
N GLY A 545 -3.55 3.15 -31.02
CA GLY A 545 -3.34 1.72 -31.18
C GLY A 545 -1.86 1.35 -31.06
N GLY A 546 -1.58 0.09 -30.78
CA GLY A 546 -0.23 -0.45 -30.69
C GLY A 546 -0.13 -1.82 -31.35
N GLN A 547 1.08 -2.27 -31.64
CA GLN A 547 1.35 -3.62 -32.13
C GLN A 547 2.44 -4.25 -31.28
N LEU A 548 2.19 -5.44 -30.72
CA LEU A 548 3.23 -6.18 -30.04
C LEU A 548 4.29 -6.61 -31.07
N LEU A 549 5.53 -6.16 -30.89
CA LEU A 549 6.63 -6.45 -31.80
C LEU A 549 7.48 -7.61 -31.29
N GLU A 550 7.76 -7.66 -29.99
CA GLU A 550 8.67 -8.62 -29.37
C GLU A 550 8.32 -8.77 -27.89
N LEU A 551 8.48 -9.98 -27.34
CA LEU A 551 8.25 -10.26 -25.92
C LEU A 551 9.21 -11.32 -25.38
N ALA A 552 9.55 -11.22 -24.10
CA ALA A 552 10.12 -12.33 -23.33
C ALA A 552 9.42 -12.44 -21.98
N ILE A 553 9.21 -13.67 -21.51
CA ILE A 553 8.49 -13.95 -20.25
C ILE A 553 9.43 -14.54 -19.18
N ASN A 554 10.58 -15.09 -19.59
CA ASN A 554 11.58 -15.70 -18.70
C ASN A 554 12.72 -14.73 -18.38
N GLN A 555 13.80 -15.21 -17.73
CA GLN A 555 15.08 -14.58 -17.26
C GLN A 555 15.28 -13.04 -17.34
N TYR A 556 14.79 -12.32 -18.35
CA TYR A 556 14.62 -10.87 -18.40
C TYR A 556 13.28 -10.49 -19.07
N PRO A 557 12.14 -10.51 -18.35
CA PRO A 557 10.83 -10.36 -18.99
C PRO A 557 10.53 -8.93 -19.47
N PHE A 558 9.92 -8.80 -20.65
CA PHE A 558 9.56 -7.51 -21.25
C PHE A 558 8.52 -7.63 -22.39
N PHE A 559 7.96 -6.49 -22.82
CA PHE A 559 7.30 -6.29 -24.12
C PHE A 559 7.89 -5.11 -24.85
N ASP A 560 7.93 -5.20 -26.18
CA ASP A 560 8.10 -4.06 -27.05
C ASP A 560 6.86 -3.84 -27.90
N PHE A 561 6.27 -2.65 -27.77
CA PHE A 561 5.15 -2.23 -28.61
C PHE A 561 5.58 -1.21 -29.65
N GLY A 562 5.09 -1.40 -30.88
CA GLY A 562 5.24 -0.50 -32.01
C GLY A 562 4.05 0.45 -32.13
N PHE A 563 4.34 1.72 -32.45
CA PHE A 563 3.37 2.81 -32.60
C PHE A 563 3.60 3.60 -33.90
N HIS A 564 2.62 4.39 -34.34
CA HIS A 564 2.86 5.42 -35.36
C HIS A 564 3.59 6.60 -34.72
N SER A 565 4.72 7.02 -35.28
CA SER A 565 5.56 8.11 -34.72
C SER A 565 4.79 9.41 -34.46
N HIS A 566 3.91 9.81 -35.38
CA HIS A 566 3.20 11.09 -35.34
C HIS A 566 2.02 11.16 -34.35
N GLU A 567 1.52 10.02 -33.86
CA GLU A 567 0.40 9.97 -32.90
C GLU A 567 0.84 10.32 -31.48
N GLU A 568 -0.08 10.80 -30.66
CA GLU A 568 0.11 11.02 -29.22
C GLU A 568 -1.22 10.71 -28.54
N GLY A 569 -1.20 10.03 -27.39
CA GLY A 569 -2.42 9.69 -26.67
C GLY A 569 -2.28 8.50 -25.74
N ILE A 570 -3.41 8.05 -25.19
CA ILE A 570 -3.46 6.89 -24.30
C ILE A 570 -3.43 5.60 -25.12
N PHE A 571 -2.43 4.78 -24.84
CA PHE A 571 -2.41 3.38 -25.19
C PHE A 571 -2.85 2.55 -23.97
N SER A 572 -3.64 1.51 -24.23
CA SER A 572 -4.08 0.60 -23.18
C SER A 572 -3.98 -0.85 -23.62
N PHE A 573 -3.56 -1.72 -22.72
CA PHE A 573 -3.57 -3.17 -22.90
C PHE A 573 -4.08 -3.88 -21.65
N GLN A 574 -4.62 -5.07 -21.83
CA GLN A 574 -5.25 -5.86 -20.79
C GLN A 574 -4.71 -7.28 -20.73
N THR A 575 -4.57 -7.85 -19.53
CA THR A 575 -4.14 -9.24 -19.29
C THR A 575 -5.34 -10.19 -19.18
N ASN A 576 -5.10 -11.51 -19.17
CA ASN A 576 -6.14 -12.51 -18.85
C ASN A 576 -6.77 -12.35 -17.45
N ALA A 577 -6.07 -11.72 -16.50
CA ALA A 577 -6.60 -11.42 -15.17
C ALA A 577 -7.56 -10.21 -15.17
N ASN A 578 -7.80 -9.60 -16.35
CA ASN A 578 -8.51 -8.35 -16.58
C ASN A 578 -7.81 -7.11 -16.00
N ASP A 579 -6.50 -7.18 -15.75
CA ASP A 579 -5.73 -6.00 -15.36
C ASP A 579 -5.54 -5.09 -16.58
N GLN A 580 -6.02 -3.85 -16.50
CA GLN A 580 -5.93 -2.84 -17.54
C GLN A 580 -4.77 -1.89 -17.22
N LEU A 581 -3.85 -1.73 -18.17
CA LEU A 581 -2.67 -0.90 -18.04
C LEU A 581 -2.80 0.28 -19.00
N LEU A 582 -2.66 1.49 -18.47
CA LEU A 582 -2.80 2.76 -19.18
C LEU A 582 -1.45 3.46 -19.30
N PHE A 583 -1.03 3.76 -20.52
CA PHE A 583 0.24 4.43 -20.82
C PHE A 583 0.00 5.64 -21.71
N TRP A 584 0.63 6.78 -21.39
CA TRP A 584 0.64 7.93 -22.30
C TRP A 584 1.75 7.75 -23.33
N LYS A 585 1.38 7.48 -24.58
CA LYS A 585 2.30 7.39 -25.70
C LYS A 585 2.71 8.79 -26.17
N PRO A 586 3.99 9.18 -26.02
CA PRO A 586 4.44 10.49 -26.48
C PRO A 586 4.61 10.52 -28.01
N LYS A 587 4.53 11.73 -28.57
CA LYS A 587 4.85 11.97 -29.99
C LYS A 587 6.30 11.59 -30.31
N ASP A 588 6.55 11.25 -31.57
CA ASP A 588 7.86 10.90 -32.13
C ASP A 588 8.52 9.65 -31.52
N THR A 589 7.72 8.81 -30.86
CA THR A 589 8.14 7.52 -30.32
C THR A 589 7.52 6.38 -31.12
N GLU A 590 8.35 5.50 -31.67
CA GLU A 590 7.92 4.37 -32.51
C GLU A 590 7.91 3.04 -31.76
N ILE A 591 8.82 2.84 -30.80
CA ILE A 591 8.92 1.62 -30.01
C ILE A 591 9.02 1.99 -28.53
N VAL A 592 8.21 1.33 -27.69
CA VAL A 592 8.26 1.47 -26.23
C VAL A 592 8.44 0.11 -25.60
N SER A 593 9.42 0.01 -24.70
CA SER A 593 9.71 -1.18 -23.91
C SER A 593 9.02 -1.12 -22.55
N PHE A 594 8.34 -2.21 -22.19
CA PHE A 594 7.65 -2.38 -20.91
C PHE A 594 8.30 -3.53 -20.13
N ALA A 595 8.70 -3.29 -18.89
CA ALA A 595 9.31 -4.29 -18.02
C ALA A 595 9.04 -3.96 -16.54
N VAL A 596 9.18 -4.92 -15.63
CA VAL A 596 8.97 -4.67 -14.18
C VAL A 596 10.08 -3.76 -13.62
N SER A 597 11.33 -4.04 -14.01
CA SER A 597 12.50 -3.30 -13.55
C SER A 597 13.61 -3.24 -14.60
N PRO A 598 14.51 -2.24 -14.51
CA PRO A 598 15.72 -2.17 -15.31
C PRO A 598 16.56 -3.44 -15.12
N ASN A 599 17.19 -3.89 -16.20
CA ASN A 599 18.11 -5.02 -16.16
C ASN A 599 19.23 -4.84 -17.18
N LEU A 600 20.17 -5.79 -17.23
CA LEU A 600 21.32 -5.75 -18.13
C LEU A 600 20.96 -5.62 -19.61
N CYS A 601 19.79 -6.13 -20.02
CA CYS A 601 19.36 -6.18 -21.40
C CYS A 601 18.67 -4.89 -21.89
N PHE A 602 17.87 -4.25 -21.03
CA PHE A 602 17.07 -3.07 -21.37
C PHE A 602 17.64 -1.76 -20.84
N GLY A 603 18.52 -1.81 -19.83
CA GLY A 603 18.98 -0.63 -19.11
C GLY A 603 17.81 0.11 -18.44
N GLU A 604 17.95 1.43 -18.30
CA GLU A 604 16.99 2.28 -17.56
C GLU A 604 15.83 2.83 -18.42
N LYS A 605 15.88 2.69 -19.75
CA LYS A 605 14.88 3.27 -20.67
C LYS A 605 13.68 2.35 -20.86
N ILE A 606 12.93 2.14 -19.79
CA ILE A 606 11.71 1.31 -19.79
C ILE A 606 10.52 2.05 -19.19
N THR A 607 9.33 1.62 -19.58
CA THR A 607 8.09 1.89 -18.85
C THR A 607 7.85 0.78 -17.85
N HIS A 608 7.72 1.14 -16.57
CA HIS A 608 7.62 0.16 -15.50
C HIS A 608 6.24 -0.50 -15.45
N LEU A 609 6.22 -1.82 -15.34
CA LEU A 609 5.04 -2.64 -15.08
C LEU A 609 4.88 -2.93 -13.57
N PRO A 610 3.67 -3.28 -13.10
CA PRO A 610 3.46 -3.72 -11.73
C PRO A 610 4.34 -4.91 -11.34
N ASP A 611 4.70 -5.01 -10.06
CA ASP A 611 5.42 -6.17 -9.54
C ASP A 611 4.62 -7.46 -9.79
N GLY A 612 5.32 -8.54 -10.16
CA GLY A 612 4.70 -9.83 -10.43
C GLY A 612 3.89 -9.89 -11.74
N PHE A 613 3.95 -8.87 -12.61
CA PHE A 613 3.23 -8.87 -13.89
C PHE A 613 3.47 -10.13 -14.73
N PHE A 614 4.72 -10.56 -14.87
CA PHE A 614 5.12 -11.76 -15.62
C PHE A 614 5.05 -13.04 -14.77
N SER A 615 4.08 -13.14 -13.86
CA SER A 615 3.84 -14.36 -13.09
C SER A 615 3.41 -15.53 -13.99
N SER A 616 3.49 -16.77 -13.48
CA SER A 616 3.14 -17.99 -14.22
C SER A 616 1.69 -18.03 -14.73
N SER A 617 0.80 -17.15 -14.24
CA SER A 617 -0.56 -16.99 -14.74
C SER A 617 -0.68 -16.10 -15.99
N PHE A 618 0.39 -15.46 -16.45
CA PHE A 618 0.34 -14.53 -17.59
C PHE A 618 0.30 -15.26 -18.94
N GLN A 619 -0.90 -15.37 -19.53
CA GLN A 619 -1.16 -16.21 -20.71
C GLN A 619 -1.78 -15.48 -21.90
N SER A 620 -2.19 -14.22 -21.73
CA SER A 620 -2.76 -13.46 -22.84
C SER A 620 -2.56 -11.96 -22.70
N LEU A 621 -2.66 -11.29 -23.83
CA LEU A 621 -2.63 -9.83 -23.94
C LEU A 621 -3.68 -9.37 -24.94
N GLN A 622 -4.46 -8.37 -24.53
CA GLN A 622 -5.49 -7.75 -25.36
C GLN A 622 -5.19 -6.27 -25.54
N TYR A 623 -5.18 -5.78 -26.77
CA TYR A 623 -4.90 -4.36 -27.08
C TYR A 623 -5.55 -3.94 -28.39
N LYS A 624 -5.69 -2.63 -28.62
CA LYS A 624 -6.17 -2.09 -29.90
C LYS A 624 -5.02 -2.08 -30.91
N ASP A 625 -5.23 -2.66 -32.09
CA ASP A 625 -4.22 -2.71 -33.14
C ASP A 625 -3.78 -1.31 -33.60
N LYS A 626 -2.53 -1.20 -34.05
CA LYS A 626 -1.95 0.04 -34.56
C LYS A 626 -2.54 0.44 -35.91
N ASP A 627 -2.66 -0.50 -36.85
CA ASP A 627 -3.06 -0.23 -38.23
C ASP A 627 -4.56 -0.49 -38.47
N LYS A 628 -5.20 -1.27 -37.60
CA LYS A 628 -6.61 -1.64 -37.68
C LYS A 628 -7.42 -1.04 -36.51
N VAL A 629 -8.73 -0.89 -36.71
CA VAL A 629 -9.65 -0.46 -35.64
C VAL A 629 -10.02 -1.62 -34.70
N GLU A 630 -9.56 -2.83 -35.00
CA GLU A 630 -9.90 -4.07 -34.29
C GLU A 630 -9.07 -4.25 -33.01
N THR A 631 -9.64 -4.99 -32.07
CA THR A 631 -8.94 -5.43 -30.86
C THR A 631 -8.23 -6.75 -31.14
N VAL A 632 -6.93 -6.81 -30.86
CA VAL A 632 -6.11 -8.01 -30.96
C VAL A 632 -6.14 -8.73 -29.62
N LEU A 633 -6.35 -10.04 -29.65
CA LEU A 633 -6.17 -10.93 -28.51
C LEU A 633 -5.07 -11.93 -28.86
N LEU A 634 -3.96 -11.85 -28.14
CA LEU A 634 -2.88 -12.83 -28.20
C LEU A 634 -3.00 -13.76 -27.01
N HIS A 635 -2.94 -15.06 -27.26
CA HIS A 635 -2.96 -16.10 -26.23
C HIS A 635 -1.85 -17.11 -26.51
N TRP A 636 -1.28 -17.67 -25.44
CA TRP A 636 -0.20 -18.64 -25.53
C TRP A 636 -0.19 -19.60 -24.35
N GLU A 637 0.44 -20.75 -24.58
CA GLU A 637 0.74 -21.76 -23.58
C GLU A 637 2.21 -21.69 -23.15
N GLU A 638 2.47 -21.76 -21.85
CA GLU A 638 3.81 -21.62 -21.26
C GLU A 638 4.82 -22.63 -21.83
N ASN A 639 4.42 -23.91 -21.93
CA ASN A 639 5.28 -24.97 -22.48
C ASN A 639 5.69 -24.70 -23.93
N SER A 640 4.73 -24.23 -24.75
CA SER A 640 4.96 -23.91 -26.15
C SER A 640 5.93 -22.73 -26.30
N LEU A 641 5.78 -21.67 -25.49
CA LEU A 641 6.70 -20.54 -25.51
C LEU A 641 8.10 -20.91 -25.01
N ASN A 642 8.21 -21.73 -23.96
CA ASN A 642 9.50 -22.17 -23.45
C ASN A 642 10.29 -22.95 -24.49
N LEU A 643 9.63 -23.81 -25.27
CA LEU A 643 10.28 -24.54 -26.35
C LEU A 643 10.75 -23.62 -27.47
N ILE A 644 9.89 -22.70 -27.94
CA ILE A 644 10.23 -21.79 -29.05
C ILE A 644 11.30 -20.79 -28.62
N SER A 645 11.22 -20.25 -27.39
CA SER A 645 12.22 -19.33 -26.82
C SER A 645 13.54 -20.00 -26.45
N ASN A 646 13.67 -21.32 -26.64
CA ASN A 646 14.80 -22.12 -26.18
C ASN A 646 15.08 -21.86 -24.69
N PHE A 647 14.05 -22.05 -23.87
CA PHE A 647 14.04 -21.85 -22.42
C PHE A 647 14.49 -20.43 -21.99
N GLY A 648 14.02 -19.41 -22.73
CA GLY A 648 14.28 -17.99 -22.42
C GLY A 648 15.57 -17.41 -22.99
N ILE A 649 16.27 -18.13 -23.87
CA ILE A 649 17.47 -17.63 -24.57
C ILE A 649 17.08 -16.67 -25.71
N HIS A 650 15.90 -16.85 -26.30
CA HIS A 650 15.37 -16.03 -27.39
C HIS A 650 14.07 -15.34 -26.94
N SER A 651 13.91 -14.04 -27.22
CA SER A 651 12.57 -13.45 -27.21
C SER A 651 11.80 -13.87 -28.45
N LEU A 652 10.50 -13.61 -28.40
CA LEU A 652 9.53 -14.09 -29.35
C LEU A 652 8.82 -12.93 -30.01
N HIS A 653 8.64 -13.04 -31.31
CA HIS A 653 7.82 -12.14 -32.12
C HIS A 653 6.48 -12.80 -32.40
N PRO A 654 5.35 -12.11 -32.21
CA PRO A 654 4.05 -12.67 -32.58
C PRO A 654 3.95 -12.86 -34.10
N GLU A 655 3.39 -13.99 -34.50
CA GLU A 655 3.16 -14.39 -35.89
C GLU A 655 1.72 -14.87 -36.07
N ASP A 656 1.25 -14.90 -37.31
CA ASP A 656 -0.04 -15.50 -37.62
C ASP A 656 0.01 -17.04 -37.52
N SER A 657 -1.16 -17.65 -37.37
CA SER A 657 -1.33 -19.10 -37.51
C SER A 657 -0.79 -19.59 -38.88
N PRO A 658 -0.09 -20.75 -38.93
CA PRO A 658 0.11 -21.73 -37.86
C PRO A 658 1.44 -21.61 -37.11
N ILE A 659 2.22 -20.55 -37.32
CA ILE A 659 3.53 -20.38 -36.65
C ILE A 659 3.35 -19.81 -35.24
N PHE A 660 2.43 -18.85 -35.06
CA PHE A 660 2.08 -18.15 -33.80
C PHE A 660 3.21 -17.32 -33.19
N PHE A 661 4.45 -17.84 -33.13
CA PHE A 661 5.63 -17.12 -32.66
C PHE A 661 6.88 -17.50 -33.46
N SER A 662 7.73 -16.53 -33.71
CA SER A 662 9.09 -16.72 -34.22
C SER A 662 10.13 -16.19 -33.24
N SER A 663 11.32 -16.79 -33.24
CA SER A 663 12.40 -16.33 -32.36
C SER A 663 13.03 -15.04 -32.88
N SER A 664 13.66 -14.27 -31.99
CA SER A 664 14.50 -13.15 -32.41
C SER A 664 15.76 -13.65 -33.13
N TYR A 665 16.00 -13.14 -34.34
CA TYR A 665 17.09 -13.59 -35.20
C TYR A 665 18.45 -13.02 -34.79
N ALA A 666 18.53 -11.73 -34.49
CA ALA A 666 19.82 -11.06 -34.24
C ALA A 666 20.27 -11.26 -32.78
N PRO A 667 21.58 -11.47 -32.52
CA PRO A 667 22.11 -11.47 -31.16
C PRO A 667 21.88 -10.10 -30.48
N SER A 668 21.71 -10.12 -29.17
CA SER A 668 21.60 -8.90 -28.37
C SER A 668 22.94 -8.18 -28.30
N ASN A 669 22.94 -6.87 -28.56
CA ASN A 669 24.13 -6.05 -28.36
C ASN A 669 24.32 -5.63 -26.89
N THR A 670 23.28 -5.76 -26.06
CA THR A 670 23.25 -5.27 -24.67
C THR A 670 23.31 -6.40 -23.64
N CYS A 671 22.76 -7.58 -23.95
CA CYS A 671 22.85 -8.74 -23.07
C CYS A 671 24.15 -9.54 -23.29
N SER A 672 24.69 -10.11 -22.22
CA SER A 672 25.86 -10.98 -22.29
C SER A 672 25.51 -12.40 -22.78
N GLY A 673 26.28 -12.95 -23.73
CA GLY A 673 26.24 -14.38 -24.06
C GLY A 673 25.40 -14.75 -25.29
N PHE A 674 24.63 -15.84 -25.21
CA PHE A 674 23.87 -16.41 -26.34
C PHE A 674 22.47 -15.80 -26.53
N TYR A 675 22.10 -14.78 -25.75
CA TYR A 675 20.77 -14.15 -25.84
C TYR A 675 20.62 -13.37 -27.14
N ARG A 676 19.45 -13.53 -27.77
CA ARG A 676 19.09 -12.85 -29.03
C ARG A 676 18.10 -11.71 -28.84
N THR A 677 18.09 -11.12 -27.65
CA THR A 677 17.05 -10.19 -27.20
C THR A 677 17.58 -9.12 -26.26
N PRO A 678 17.06 -7.88 -26.25
CA PRO A 678 16.11 -7.30 -27.21
C PRO A 678 16.78 -6.89 -28.53
N GLY A 679 16.11 -7.13 -29.66
CA GLY A 679 16.60 -6.70 -30.96
C GLY A 679 16.25 -5.24 -31.25
N LYS A 680 17.22 -4.36 -31.53
CA LYS A 680 16.93 -2.94 -31.84
C LYS A 680 15.94 -2.78 -33.00
N ASP A 681 16.12 -3.57 -34.05
CA ASP A 681 15.35 -3.50 -35.29
C ASP A 681 14.28 -4.61 -35.40
N LYS A 682 14.07 -5.38 -34.32
CA LYS A 682 13.03 -6.42 -34.23
C LYS A 682 13.08 -7.45 -35.36
N HIS A 683 14.29 -7.89 -35.73
CA HIS A 683 14.51 -8.90 -36.76
C HIS A 683 14.03 -10.28 -36.31
N ARG A 684 13.04 -10.82 -37.01
CA ARG A 684 12.42 -12.13 -36.75
C ARG A 684 13.16 -13.26 -37.47
N SER A 685 13.28 -14.43 -36.85
CA SER A 685 13.82 -15.63 -37.52
C SER A 685 12.82 -16.20 -38.50
N LEU A 686 13.33 -16.85 -39.53
CA LEU A 686 12.54 -17.76 -40.33
C LEU A 686 12.13 -18.95 -39.46
N GLU A 687 10.84 -19.26 -39.45
CA GLU A 687 10.29 -20.46 -38.84
C GLU A 687 9.70 -21.33 -39.94
N ILE A 688 9.89 -22.65 -39.80
CA ILE A 688 9.35 -23.64 -40.74
C ILE A 688 8.75 -24.78 -39.93
N ARG A 689 7.49 -25.11 -40.24
CA ARG A 689 6.78 -26.26 -39.66
C ARG A 689 6.32 -27.19 -40.78
N LYS A 690 6.46 -28.50 -40.57
CA LYS A 690 5.95 -29.50 -41.51
C LYS A 690 4.43 -29.60 -41.35
N SER A 691 3.71 -29.54 -42.46
CA SER A 691 2.26 -29.71 -42.51
C SER A 691 1.87 -31.20 -42.43
N GLU A 692 0.59 -31.49 -42.17
CA GLU A 692 0.06 -32.87 -42.18
C GLU A 692 0.12 -33.51 -43.57
N GLN A 693 0.13 -32.70 -44.63
CA GLN A 693 0.22 -33.17 -46.00
C GLN A 693 1.69 -33.37 -46.40
N GLU A 694 1.98 -34.49 -47.06
CA GLU A 694 3.33 -34.84 -47.50
C GLU A 694 3.94 -33.75 -48.41
N GLY A 695 5.20 -33.39 -48.14
CA GLY A 695 5.94 -32.39 -48.89
C GLY A 695 5.48 -30.94 -48.74
N LYS A 696 4.62 -30.65 -47.76
CA LYS A 696 4.07 -29.31 -47.53
C LYS A 696 4.54 -28.72 -46.21
N TYR A 697 4.90 -27.44 -46.21
CA TYR A 697 5.51 -26.77 -45.07
C TYR A 697 4.95 -25.35 -44.91
N ASP A 698 4.67 -25.00 -43.67
CA ASP A 698 4.23 -23.69 -43.25
C ASP A 698 5.43 -22.84 -42.82
N THR A 699 5.37 -21.54 -43.09
CA THR A 699 6.44 -20.61 -42.79
C THR A 699 5.92 -19.19 -42.52
N ASN A 700 6.70 -18.37 -41.82
CA ASN A 700 6.39 -16.96 -41.58
C ASN A 700 6.96 -16.02 -42.66
N PHE A 701 7.84 -16.49 -43.55
CA PHE A 701 8.35 -15.71 -44.68
C PHE A 701 8.21 -16.45 -46.00
N ALA A 702 8.10 -15.68 -47.10
CA ALA A 702 8.27 -16.26 -48.42
C ALA A 702 9.68 -16.86 -48.56
N ILE A 703 9.74 -18.15 -48.93
CA ILE A 703 10.99 -18.86 -49.14
C ILE A 703 11.71 -18.30 -50.37
N ASP A 704 12.97 -17.92 -50.20
CA ASP A 704 13.81 -17.34 -51.25
C ASP A 704 14.77 -18.38 -51.85
N GLN A 705 15.51 -17.96 -52.88
CA GLN A 705 16.50 -18.81 -53.58
C GLN A 705 17.71 -19.18 -52.71
N ASN A 706 17.87 -18.57 -51.52
CA ASN A 706 18.95 -18.90 -50.59
C ASN A 706 18.58 -20.08 -49.67
N THR A 707 17.39 -20.65 -49.86
CA THR A 707 16.92 -21.80 -49.09
C THR A 707 17.42 -23.09 -49.71
N ASN A 708 18.28 -23.78 -48.98
CA ASN A 708 18.78 -25.08 -49.37
C ASN A 708 17.94 -26.17 -48.68
N VAL A 709 17.46 -27.13 -49.46
CA VAL A 709 16.75 -28.30 -48.95
C VAL A 709 17.65 -29.50 -49.15
N ASN A 710 18.10 -30.09 -48.06
CA ASN A 710 18.90 -31.30 -48.08
C ASN A 710 18.00 -32.51 -47.78
N TRP A 711 18.11 -33.53 -48.61
CA TRP A 711 17.23 -34.71 -48.57
C TRP A 711 18.03 -35.98 -48.36
N GLY A 712 17.50 -36.88 -47.54
CA GLY A 712 18.21 -38.10 -47.13
C GLY A 712 19.10 -37.82 -45.92
N ASN A 713 19.42 -38.90 -45.19
CA ASN A 713 20.15 -38.95 -43.91
C ASN A 713 21.59 -38.40 -43.97
N GLY A 714 21.76 -37.14 -44.39
CA GLY A 714 23.04 -36.45 -44.61
C GLY A 714 23.77 -36.77 -45.92
N ARG A 715 23.21 -37.59 -46.83
CA ARG A 715 23.95 -38.19 -47.97
C ARG A 715 23.99 -37.39 -49.29
N GLY A 716 23.41 -36.19 -49.38
CA GLY A 716 23.59 -35.36 -50.58
C GLY A 716 22.78 -34.06 -50.63
N VAL A 717 23.43 -32.97 -51.05
CA VAL A 717 22.81 -31.68 -51.36
C VAL A 717 22.08 -31.80 -52.70
N SER A 718 20.77 -31.61 -52.73
CA SER A 718 19.99 -31.59 -53.98
C SER A 718 19.17 -30.30 -54.06
N ASN A 719 19.28 -29.59 -55.17
CA ASN A 719 18.42 -28.44 -55.47
C ASN A 719 17.01 -28.95 -55.82
N LEU A 720 16.25 -29.39 -54.81
CA LEU A 720 14.85 -29.75 -54.97
C LEU A 720 14.05 -28.52 -55.38
N ARG A 721 13.08 -28.70 -56.29
CA ARG A 721 12.19 -27.62 -56.69
C ARG A 721 11.26 -27.28 -55.52
N VAL A 722 11.53 -26.14 -54.90
CA VAL A 722 10.59 -25.50 -53.97
C VAL A 722 9.58 -24.70 -54.78
N THR A 723 8.31 -25.00 -54.58
CA THR A 723 7.20 -24.24 -55.16
C THR A 723 6.55 -23.42 -54.04
N ASN A 724 6.75 -22.10 -54.08
CA ASN A 724 6.00 -21.18 -53.22
C ASN A 724 4.55 -21.18 -53.67
N VAL A 725 3.66 -21.65 -52.79
CA VAL A 725 2.22 -21.63 -53.05
C VAL A 725 1.64 -20.29 -52.59
N ASN A 726 2.07 -19.80 -51.43
CA ASN A 726 1.82 -18.44 -50.96
C ASN A 726 2.95 -18.00 -50.01
N PRO A 727 2.98 -16.74 -49.53
CA PRO A 727 4.06 -16.24 -48.67
C PRO A 727 4.24 -16.97 -47.33
N LYS A 728 3.27 -17.77 -46.90
CA LYS A 728 3.29 -18.54 -45.64
C LYS A 728 3.36 -20.05 -45.85
N PHE A 729 3.46 -20.49 -47.10
CA PHE A 729 3.28 -21.89 -47.44
C PHE A 729 4.05 -22.27 -48.72
N PHE A 730 4.88 -23.30 -48.61
CA PHE A 730 5.63 -23.83 -49.74
C PHE A 730 5.56 -25.35 -49.79
N GLN A 731 5.78 -25.87 -51.00
CA GLN A 731 5.79 -27.29 -51.27
C GLN A 731 7.15 -27.72 -51.85
N ILE A 732 7.65 -28.85 -51.37
CA ILE A 732 8.82 -29.53 -51.90
C ILE A 732 8.34 -30.70 -52.75
N ASP A 733 8.78 -30.76 -54.01
CA ASP A 733 8.50 -31.89 -54.90
C ASP A 733 9.55 -32.99 -54.72
N PHE A 734 9.14 -34.10 -54.12
CA PHE A 734 9.98 -35.30 -53.93
C PHE A 734 9.91 -36.31 -55.08
N GLY A 735 9.10 -36.06 -56.12
CA GLY A 735 8.72 -37.02 -57.15
C GLY A 735 9.88 -37.58 -58.00
N SER A 736 11.05 -36.94 -57.99
CA SER A 736 12.25 -37.40 -58.72
C SER A 736 13.22 -38.27 -57.90
N PHE A 737 13.02 -38.41 -56.58
CA PHE A 737 13.95 -39.09 -55.66
C PHE A 737 13.41 -40.40 -55.05
N VAL A 738 12.29 -40.92 -55.56
CA VAL A 738 11.52 -42.08 -55.05
C VAL A 738 12.28 -43.43 -55.10
N THR A 739 13.55 -43.48 -55.53
CA THR A 739 14.15 -44.73 -56.04
C THR A 739 15.18 -45.46 -55.19
N VAL A 740 15.58 -45.05 -53.97
CA VAL A 740 16.77 -45.71 -53.38
C VAL A 740 16.48 -46.94 -52.51
N GLU A 741 15.40 -46.99 -51.71
CA GLU A 741 14.90 -48.22 -51.04
C GLU A 741 13.63 -47.86 -50.22
N PRO A 742 12.47 -48.54 -50.37
CA PRO A 742 11.26 -48.23 -49.59
C PRO A 742 11.41 -48.41 -48.07
N SER A 743 12.31 -49.30 -47.65
CA SER A 743 12.57 -49.58 -46.25
C SER A 743 13.46 -48.54 -45.54
N GLU A 744 13.99 -47.55 -46.27
CA GLU A 744 14.82 -46.50 -45.66
C GLU A 744 13.98 -45.45 -44.92
N GLN A 745 14.29 -45.22 -43.64
CA GLN A 745 13.90 -44.06 -42.86
C GLN A 745 14.62 -42.82 -43.38
N ILE A 746 13.88 -41.76 -43.69
CA ILE A 746 14.42 -40.57 -44.34
C ILE A 746 14.20 -39.34 -43.46
N TYR A 747 15.30 -38.67 -43.13
CA TYR A 747 15.30 -37.31 -42.59
C TYR A 747 15.66 -36.30 -43.68
N SER A 748 14.95 -35.16 -43.68
CA SER A 748 15.28 -33.98 -44.49
C SER A 748 15.70 -32.84 -43.57
N PHE A 749 16.40 -31.85 -44.10
CA PHE A 749 16.60 -30.59 -43.39
C PHE A 749 16.66 -29.40 -44.33
N ILE A 750 16.26 -28.25 -43.80
CA ILE A 750 16.20 -26.99 -44.52
C ILE A 750 17.19 -26.02 -43.87
N GLU A 751 17.99 -25.37 -44.71
CA GLU A 751 18.93 -24.33 -44.34
C GLU A 751 18.58 -23.03 -45.06
N ASN A 752 18.61 -21.91 -44.32
CA ASN A 752 18.43 -20.58 -44.88
C ASN A 752 19.22 -19.60 -43.98
N PRO A 753 19.82 -18.53 -44.53
CA PRO A 753 20.50 -17.53 -43.72
C PRO A 753 19.64 -16.90 -42.62
N LYS A 754 18.31 -16.87 -42.77
CA LYS A 754 17.36 -16.33 -41.79
C LYS A 754 16.94 -17.33 -40.71
N LEU A 755 17.36 -18.59 -40.81
CA LEU A 755 17.17 -19.59 -39.75
C LEU A 755 18.26 -19.45 -38.68
N ILE A 756 17.87 -19.52 -37.41
CA ILE A 756 18.84 -19.53 -36.29
C ILE A 756 19.70 -20.79 -36.34
N ARG A 757 19.10 -21.92 -36.71
CA ARG A 757 19.72 -23.23 -36.96
C ARG A 757 18.96 -23.96 -38.07
N PRO A 758 19.60 -24.89 -38.80
CA PRO A 758 18.89 -25.76 -39.73
C PRO A 758 17.69 -26.47 -39.07
N THR A 759 16.58 -26.59 -39.81
CA THR A 759 15.38 -27.28 -39.31
C THR A 759 15.25 -28.64 -39.96
N GLY A 760 15.28 -29.71 -39.16
CA GLY A 760 15.17 -31.10 -39.63
C GLY A 760 13.77 -31.69 -39.45
N PHE A 761 13.36 -32.55 -40.38
CA PHE A 761 12.06 -33.25 -40.36
C PHE A 761 12.21 -34.73 -40.70
N LEU A 762 11.38 -35.57 -40.07
CA LEU A 762 11.21 -36.97 -40.50
C LEU A 762 10.25 -37.01 -41.69
N GLU A 763 10.75 -37.41 -42.85
CA GLU A 763 9.94 -37.53 -44.07
C GLU A 763 9.28 -38.89 -44.19
N ARG A 764 10.00 -39.96 -43.86
CA ARG A 764 9.51 -41.34 -43.97
C ARG A 764 10.06 -42.19 -42.83
N LYS A 765 9.21 -43.03 -42.24
CA LYS A 765 9.60 -44.06 -41.27
C LYS A 765 10.10 -45.32 -41.99
N GLY A 766 11.07 -46.01 -41.40
CA GLY A 766 11.41 -47.37 -41.84
C GLY A 766 10.39 -48.41 -41.34
N PRO A 767 10.48 -49.65 -41.84
CA PRO A 767 9.52 -50.71 -41.52
C PRO A 767 9.66 -51.29 -40.11
N VAL A 768 10.87 -51.20 -39.52
CA VAL A 768 11.17 -51.68 -38.17
C VAL A 768 11.53 -50.48 -37.30
N GLN A 769 10.96 -50.40 -36.10
CA GLN A 769 11.15 -49.30 -35.17
C GLN A 769 11.88 -49.78 -33.90
N ILE A 770 12.89 -49.04 -33.46
CA ILE A 770 13.46 -49.20 -32.11
C ILE A 770 12.45 -48.66 -31.11
N GLU A 771 11.95 -49.53 -30.24
CA GLU A 771 10.95 -49.17 -29.23
C GLU A 771 11.55 -49.03 -27.85
N ALA A 772 12.53 -49.84 -27.48
CA ALA A 772 13.20 -49.67 -26.21
C ALA A 772 14.69 -50.01 -26.28
N ILE A 773 15.47 -49.40 -25.40
CA ILE A 773 16.90 -49.67 -25.24
C ILE A 773 17.24 -49.79 -23.75
N TYR A 774 18.08 -50.75 -23.39
CA TYR A 774 18.62 -50.92 -22.05
C TYR A 774 20.14 -50.78 -22.07
N PRO A 775 20.66 -49.53 -22.03
CA PRO A 775 22.06 -49.29 -22.29
C PRO A 775 22.96 -49.52 -21.07
N ASN A 776 22.48 -49.26 -19.85
CA ASN A 776 23.30 -49.31 -18.64
C ASN A 776 22.68 -50.25 -17.58
N PRO A 777 22.66 -51.58 -17.82
CA PRO A 777 22.11 -52.56 -16.88
C PRO A 777 22.95 -52.73 -15.61
N TYR A 778 22.37 -53.30 -14.55
CA TYR A 778 23.13 -53.67 -13.33
C TYR A 778 24.15 -54.78 -13.60
N ASP A 779 23.75 -55.75 -14.41
CA ASP A 779 24.65 -56.74 -14.99
C ASP A 779 25.02 -56.26 -16.38
N SER A 780 26.30 -55.93 -16.59
CA SER A 780 26.79 -55.39 -17.87
C SER A 780 26.52 -56.30 -19.06
N GLN A 781 26.26 -57.59 -18.85
CA GLN A 781 25.90 -58.52 -19.92
C GLN A 781 24.40 -58.56 -20.25
N ASN A 782 23.60 -57.68 -19.64
CA ASN A 782 22.14 -57.64 -19.79
C ASN A 782 21.69 -56.49 -20.71
N GLU A 783 22.54 -56.08 -21.64
CA GLU A 783 22.24 -55.04 -22.61
C GLU A 783 21.30 -55.57 -23.68
N TRP A 784 20.28 -54.78 -24.01
CA TRP A 784 19.38 -55.14 -25.08
C TRP A 784 18.74 -53.94 -25.79
N VAL A 785 18.35 -54.19 -27.03
CA VAL A 785 17.55 -53.28 -27.85
C VAL A 785 16.31 -54.03 -28.32
N TYR A 786 15.14 -53.44 -28.07
CA TYR A 786 13.85 -53.99 -28.44
C TYR A 786 13.32 -53.29 -29.68
N VAL A 787 13.06 -54.06 -30.74
CA VAL A 787 12.62 -53.56 -32.04
C VAL A 787 11.32 -54.22 -32.46
N CYS A 788 10.44 -53.48 -33.13
CA CYS A 788 9.15 -54.00 -33.59
C CYS A 788 8.93 -53.69 -35.07
N ASN A 789 8.36 -54.65 -35.80
CA ASN A 789 7.95 -54.44 -37.18
C ASN A 789 6.59 -53.74 -37.19
N ARG A 790 6.58 -52.48 -37.63
CA ARG A 790 5.39 -51.61 -37.75
C ARG A 790 4.92 -51.47 -39.19
N SER A 791 5.47 -52.28 -40.09
CA SER A 791 5.05 -52.35 -41.49
C SER A 791 4.08 -53.51 -41.73
N ASN A 792 3.44 -53.50 -42.90
CA ASN A 792 2.55 -54.57 -43.35
C ASN A 792 3.29 -55.74 -44.01
N GLN A 793 4.62 -55.72 -44.04
CA GLN A 793 5.45 -56.74 -44.69
C GLN A 793 6.35 -57.43 -43.67
N ALA A 794 6.62 -58.72 -43.86
CA ALA A 794 7.61 -59.40 -43.02
C ALA A 794 9.02 -58.92 -43.37
N GLU A 795 9.84 -58.68 -42.35
CA GLU A 795 11.22 -58.21 -42.50
C GLU A 795 12.18 -59.26 -41.99
N ASP A 796 13.16 -59.65 -42.80
CA ASP A 796 14.19 -60.58 -42.39
C ASP A 796 15.37 -59.81 -41.78
N LEU A 797 15.49 -59.90 -40.46
CA LEU A 797 16.51 -59.18 -39.69
C LEU A 797 17.92 -59.74 -39.89
N LEU A 798 18.12 -60.82 -40.64
CA LEU A 798 19.46 -61.29 -41.02
C LEU A 798 20.19 -60.29 -41.92
N PHE A 799 19.44 -59.48 -42.67
CA PHE A 799 19.99 -58.42 -43.52
C PHE A 799 20.22 -57.11 -42.76
N TYR A 800 20.06 -57.12 -41.43
CA TYR A 800 20.14 -55.92 -40.62
C TYR A 800 21.44 -55.91 -39.81
N SER A 801 21.96 -54.72 -39.56
CA SER A 801 23.02 -54.45 -38.60
C SER A 801 22.54 -53.41 -37.59
N ILE A 802 23.04 -53.53 -36.37
CA ILE A 802 22.88 -52.51 -35.34
C ILE A 802 24.20 -51.72 -35.26
N GLU A 803 24.07 -50.40 -35.11
CA GLU A 803 25.21 -49.48 -35.05
C GLU A 803 25.12 -48.62 -33.81
N ASP A 804 26.26 -48.44 -33.16
CA ASP A 804 26.44 -47.48 -32.06
C ASP A 804 27.24 -46.26 -32.56
N GLU A 805 27.85 -45.45 -31.69
CA GLU A 805 28.63 -44.27 -32.12
C GLU A 805 29.89 -44.60 -32.92
N THR A 806 30.44 -45.82 -32.85
CA THR A 806 31.76 -46.16 -33.41
C THR A 806 31.83 -47.46 -34.21
N SER A 807 30.84 -48.34 -34.05
CA SER A 807 30.84 -49.74 -34.50
C SER A 807 29.52 -50.11 -35.19
N SER A 808 29.55 -51.20 -35.96
CA SER A 808 28.39 -51.74 -36.71
C SER A 808 28.49 -53.26 -36.72
N ASP A 809 27.50 -53.94 -36.15
CA ASP A 809 27.48 -55.41 -36.05
C ASP A 809 26.25 -56.01 -36.74
N PRO A 810 26.42 -57.01 -37.63
CA PRO A 810 25.31 -57.75 -38.23
C PRO A 810 24.50 -58.54 -37.20
N LEU A 811 23.19 -58.60 -37.39
CA LEU A 811 22.28 -59.38 -36.55
C LEU A 811 22.21 -60.84 -37.01
N VAL A 812 22.16 -61.76 -36.05
CA VAL A 812 21.98 -63.20 -36.29
C VAL A 812 20.98 -63.79 -35.28
N PRO A 813 20.24 -64.84 -35.65
CA PRO A 813 19.43 -65.58 -34.68
C PRO A 813 20.29 -66.11 -33.54
N TYR A 814 19.81 -66.02 -32.29
CA TYR A 814 20.58 -66.43 -31.11
C TYR A 814 21.15 -67.86 -31.24
N GLN A 815 20.35 -68.80 -31.76
CA GLN A 815 20.75 -70.20 -31.92
C GLN A 815 21.86 -70.41 -32.96
N THR A 816 22.14 -69.42 -33.82
CA THR A 816 23.27 -69.47 -34.76
C THR A 816 24.61 -69.39 -34.04
N ARG A 817 24.68 -68.63 -32.94
CA ARG A 817 25.88 -68.50 -32.11
C ARG A 817 25.90 -69.55 -31.00
N PHE A 818 24.72 -69.95 -30.52
CA PHE A 818 24.57 -70.90 -29.41
C PHE A 818 23.59 -72.04 -29.76
N PRO A 819 24.01 -73.05 -30.56
CA PRO A 819 23.12 -74.09 -31.10
C PRO A 819 22.38 -74.92 -30.04
N ASP A 820 23.06 -75.19 -28.92
CA ASP A 820 22.58 -76.10 -27.85
C ASP A 820 21.99 -75.35 -26.65
N GLN A 821 21.85 -74.02 -26.72
CA GLN A 821 21.31 -73.21 -25.63
C GLN A 821 19.85 -72.85 -25.87
N LEU A 822 19.02 -73.02 -24.83
CA LEU A 822 17.63 -72.56 -24.80
C LEU A 822 17.53 -71.36 -23.85
N PRO A 823 17.71 -70.13 -24.37
CA PRO A 823 17.68 -68.92 -23.57
C PRO A 823 16.29 -68.73 -22.92
N LYS A 824 16.28 -68.22 -21.69
CA LYS A 824 15.06 -67.81 -20.97
C LYS A 824 15.27 -66.43 -20.38
N GLY A 825 14.20 -65.65 -20.29
CA GLY A 825 14.22 -64.42 -19.48
C GLY A 825 14.34 -64.74 -17.99
N LYS A 826 14.79 -63.77 -17.19
CA LYS A 826 14.90 -63.86 -15.72
C LYS A 826 13.60 -64.32 -15.03
N GLN A 827 12.44 -64.06 -15.66
CA GLN A 827 11.09 -64.46 -15.21
C GLN A 827 10.59 -65.80 -15.79
N GLY A 828 11.39 -66.50 -16.59
CA GLY A 828 11.05 -67.82 -17.15
C GLY A 828 10.35 -67.83 -18.52
N ASN A 829 10.14 -66.66 -19.14
CA ASN A 829 9.51 -66.54 -20.46
C ASN A 829 10.42 -67.06 -21.58
N GLY A 830 9.80 -67.61 -22.63
CA GLY A 830 10.48 -68.23 -23.77
C GLY A 830 10.77 -67.24 -24.91
N PHE A 831 11.60 -67.66 -25.87
CA PHE A 831 11.89 -66.90 -27.07
C PHE A 831 11.83 -67.77 -28.31
N VAL A 832 11.62 -67.14 -29.47
CA VAL A 832 11.87 -67.76 -30.77
C VAL A 832 13.30 -67.44 -31.21
N THR A 833 14.17 -68.45 -31.27
CA THR A 833 15.64 -68.26 -31.37
C THR A 833 16.26 -68.77 -32.67
N ASN A 834 15.46 -69.44 -33.51
CA ASN A 834 15.94 -70.25 -34.63
C ASN A 834 15.85 -69.55 -36.00
N HIS A 835 15.18 -68.40 -36.10
CA HIS A 835 15.06 -67.63 -37.34
C HIS A 835 15.07 -66.12 -37.09
N SER A 836 15.26 -65.35 -38.16
CA SER A 836 15.36 -63.88 -38.16
C SER A 836 14.15 -63.17 -38.80
N LEU A 837 13.18 -63.94 -39.32
CA LEU A 837 12.00 -63.39 -39.98
C LEU A 837 11.02 -62.76 -38.98
N LEU A 838 10.97 -61.43 -38.96
CA LEU A 838 10.09 -60.62 -38.11
C LEU A 838 8.78 -60.28 -38.84
N LEU A 839 7.69 -60.94 -38.42
CA LEU A 839 6.35 -60.73 -39.00
C LEU A 839 5.77 -59.34 -38.63
N PRO A 840 4.80 -58.82 -39.41
CA PRO A 840 4.07 -57.60 -39.05
C PRO A 840 3.53 -57.64 -37.62
N GLU A 841 3.65 -56.53 -36.88
CA GLU A 841 3.23 -56.38 -35.47
C GLU A 841 3.93 -57.32 -34.46
N HIS A 842 4.99 -57.99 -34.87
CA HIS A 842 5.86 -58.78 -33.99
C HIS A 842 7.13 -58.00 -33.67
N CYS A 843 7.76 -58.38 -32.56
CA CYS A 843 8.95 -57.71 -32.05
C CYS A 843 10.11 -58.69 -31.83
N ALA A 844 11.30 -58.13 -31.71
CA ALA A 844 12.54 -58.85 -31.51
C ALA A 844 13.39 -58.16 -30.45
N TRP A 845 14.09 -58.97 -29.67
CA TRP A 845 15.12 -58.56 -28.73
C TRP A 845 16.47 -58.77 -29.39
N ILE A 846 17.30 -57.73 -29.42
CA ILE A 846 18.70 -57.80 -29.81
C ILE A 846 19.51 -57.72 -28.52
N VAL A 847 20.19 -58.78 -28.15
CA VAL A 847 20.84 -58.90 -26.84
C VAL A 847 22.35 -59.09 -26.94
N ASP A 848 23.04 -58.77 -25.84
CA ASP A 848 24.44 -59.14 -25.63
C ASP A 848 24.62 -60.66 -25.82
N PRO A 849 25.52 -61.09 -26.72
CA PRO A 849 25.81 -62.50 -26.93
C PRO A 849 26.42 -63.21 -25.72
N ASP A 850 27.17 -62.53 -24.86
CA ASP A 850 27.80 -63.14 -23.69
C ASP A 850 26.88 -63.09 -22.45
N GLY A 851 25.69 -62.49 -22.61
CA GLY A 851 24.63 -62.41 -21.61
C GLY A 851 23.88 -63.72 -21.38
N LYS A 852 23.26 -63.81 -20.20
CA LYS A 852 22.33 -64.87 -19.79
C LYS A 852 21.29 -64.29 -18.85
N ASP A 853 20.15 -64.98 -18.70
CA ASP A 853 19.09 -64.59 -17.76
C ASP A 853 18.62 -63.14 -17.96
N TRP A 854 18.33 -62.74 -19.21
CA TRP A 854 18.01 -61.34 -19.55
C TRP A 854 16.84 -60.81 -18.72
N TYR A 855 17.00 -59.60 -18.20
CA TYR A 855 15.93 -58.84 -17.60
C TYR A 855 14.99 -58.37 -18.72
N LEU A 856 13.77 -58.92 -18.72
CA LEU A 856 12.74 -58.59 -19.69
C LEU A 856 11.62 -57.83 -18.98
N PRO A 857 11.39 -56.56 -19.35
CA PRO A 857 10.22 -55.80 -18.92
C PRO A 857 8.89 -56.48 -19.22
N ILE A 858 7.82 -55.97 -18.60
CA ILE A 858 6.45 -56.49 -18.68
C ILE A 858 5.85 -56.57 -20.09
N PHE A 859 6.47 -55.95 -21.10
CA PHE A 859 5.98 -55.95 -22.48
C PHE A 859 6.52 -57.11 -23.33
N HIS A 860 7.41 -57.94 -22.79
CA HIS A 860 7.89 -59.15 -23.46
C HIS A 860 6.78 -60.16 -23.76
N ARG A 861 6.89 -60.88 -24.89
CA ARG A 861 5.99 -61.96 -25.28
C ARG A 861 6.78 -63.20 -25.70
N ASP A 862 6.27 -64.39 -25.38
CA ASP A 862 6.92 -65.68 -25.75
C ASP A 862 7.14 -65.87 -27.27
N ARG A 863 6.43 -65.09 -28.09
CA ARG A 863 6.54 -65.07 -29.55
C ARG A 863 7.61 -64.12 -30.09
N ASP A 864 8.26 -63.34 -29.23
CA ASP A 864 9.28 -62.39 -29.65
C ASP A 864 10.54 -63.15 -30.10
N LEU A 865 11.16 -62.65 -31.17
CA LEU A 865 12.43 -63.21 -31.63
C LEU A 865 13.55 -62.82 -30.66
N LEU A 866 14.51 -63.72 -30.48
CA LEU A 866 15.78 -63.41 -29.82
C LEU A 866 16.90 -63.45 -30.85
N LEU A 867 17.49 -62.29 -31.07
CA LEU A 867 18.63 -62.06 -31.94
C LEU A 867 19.83 -61.63 -31.09
N THR A 868 21.01 -61.85 -31.62
CA THR A 868 22.25 -61.33 -31.06
C THR A 868 23.14 -60.80 -32.18
N VAL A 869 24.22 -60.14 -31.81
CA VAL A 869 25.21 -59.60 -32.74
C VAL A 869 26.27 -60.64 -33.09
N LYS A 870 26.70 -60.63 -34.36
CA LYS A 870 27.73 -61.54 -34.87
C LYS A 870 29.11 -61.27 -34.25
N THR A 871 29.39 -60.01 -33.96
CA THR A 871 30.59 -59.49 -33.28
C THR A 871 30.13 -58.66 -32.08
N THR A 872 30.93 -58.54 -31.02
CA THR A 872 30.51 -57.92 -29.74
C THR A 872 30.83 -56.42 -29.64
N GLN A 873 30.96 -55.73 -30.78
CA GLN A 873 31.50 -54.37 -30.80
C GLN A 873 30.46 -53.31 -30.44
N THR A 874 29.19 -53.52 -30.80
CA THR A 874 28.07 -52.59 -30.55
C THR A 874 27.21 -52.96 -29.35
N ILE A 875 27.10 -54.26 -29.05
CA ILE A 875 26.38 -54.78 -27.88
C ILE A 875 27.28 -55.82 -27.22
N GLY A 876 27.47 -55.70 -25.90
CA GLY A 876 28.34 -56.56 -25.09
C GLY A 876 29.72 -55.99 -24.75
N ASN A 877 30.06 -54.81 -25.29
CA ASN A 877 31.19 -53.98 -24.84
C ASN A 877 30.76 -52.78 -23.99
N GLY A 878 29.46 -52.62 -23.69
CA GLY A 878 28.93 -51.43 -23.04
C GLY A 878 28.21 -50.50 -24.03
N ILE A 879 26.87 -50.45 -24.05
CA ILE A 879 26.14 -49.34 -24.67
C ILE A 879 26.22 -48.16 -23.71
N SER A 880 26.94 -47.10 -24.07
CA SER A 880 27.14 -45.99 -23.14
C SER A 880 25.82 -45.24 -22.86
N SER A 881 25.68 -44.74 -21.63
CA SER A 881 24.52 -43.91 -21.27
C SER A 881 24.44 -42.66 -22.16
N GLY A 882 23.36 -42.53 -22.93
CA GLY A 882 23.16 -41.42 -23.86
C GLY A 882 23.74 -41.61 -25.26
N GLU A 883 24.22 -42.81 -25.60
CA GLU A 883 24.72 -43.16 -26.93
C GLU A 883 23.60 -43.27 -27.97
N SER A 884 23.90 -42.94 -29.23
CA SER A 884 22.98 -43.15 -30.36
C SER A 884 23.00 -44.58 -30.84
N ILE A 885 21.83 -45.18 -31.04
CA ILE A 885 21.69 -46.52 -31.62
C ILE A 885 20.94 -46.43 -32.94
N GLN A 886 21.48 -47.05 -33.99
CA GLN A 886 20.87 -47.08 -35.31
C GLN A 886 20.69 -48.51 -35.78
N LEU A 887 19.59 -48.75 -36.48
CA LEU A 887 19.31 -50.01 -37.14
C LEU A 887 19.44 -49.77 -38.64
N ARG A 888 20.34 -50.48 -39.31
CA ARG A 888 20.55 -50.40 -40.76
C ARG A 888 20.24 -51.72 -41.44
N LYS A 889 19.82 -51.66 -42.70
CA LYS A 889 19.61 -52.83 -43.55
C LYS A 889 20.62 -52.82 -44.69
N GLU A 890 21.31 -53.93 -44.87
CA GLU A 890 22.23 -54.15 -45.98
C GLU A 890 21.49 -54.79 -47.16
N LYS A 891 21.57 -54.15 -48.34
CA LYS A 891 21.05 -54.72 -49.59
C LYS A 891 21.97 -54.33 -50.73
N ASN A 892 22.41 -55.33 -51.51
CA ASN A 892 23.37 -55.15 -52.61
C ASN A 892 24.66 -54.39 -52.18
N GLY A 893 25.13 -54.61 -50.94
CA GLY A 893 26.32 -53.95 -50.38
C GLY A 893 26.12 -52.48 -49.97
N ILE A 894 24.88 -51.98 -49.95
CA ILE A 894 24.52 -50.63 -49.49
C ILE A 894 23.75 -50.72 -48.18
N PHE A 895 24.13 -49.89 -47.20
CA PHE A 895 23.46 -49.78 -45.90
C PHE A 895 22.44 -48.65 -45.89
N TYR A 896 21.18 -49.00 -45.61
CA TYR A 896 20.04 -48.09 -45.50
C TYR A 896 19.65 -47.91 -44.04
N LEU A 897 19.40 -46.67 -43.60
CA LEU A 897 18.91 -46.43 -42.24
C LEU A 897 17.46 -46.92 -42.14
N VAL A 898 17.15 -47.79 -41.18
CA VAL A 898 15.78 -48.28 -40.95
C VAL A 898 15.16 -47.66 -39.70
N SER A 899 15.93 -47.50 -38.64
CA SER A 899 15.49 -46.84 -37.42
C SER A 899 16.66 -46.21 -36.67
N SER A 900 16.37 -45.27 -35.79
CA SER A 900 17.39 -44.65 -34.95
C SER A 900 16.83 -44.14 -33.64
N PHE A 901 17.54 -44.42 -32.56
CA PHE A 901 17.52 -43.66 -31.32
C PHE A 901 18.68 -42.65 -31.36
N GLY A 902 18.35 -41.35 -31.33
CA GLY A 902 19.37 -40.29 -31.37
C GLY A 902 20.18 -40.27 -32.67
N HIS A 903 19.56 -40.09 -33.83
CA HIS A 903 20.24 -40.10 -35.14
C HIS A 903 21.45 -39.14 -35.21
N ARG A 904 22.66 -39.70 -35.13
CA ARG A 904 23.92 -38.93 -35.06
C ARG A 904 24.21 -38.09 -36.31
N GLU A 905 23.79 -38.53 -37.50
CA GLU A 905 23.98 -37.80 -38.76
C GLU A 905 22.85 -36.79 -39.07
N SER A 906 21.86 -36.65 -38.18
CA SER A 906 20.82 -35.62 -38.29
C SER A 906 21.37 -34.23 -37.94
N VAL A 907 20.80 -33.16 -38.51
CA VAL A 907 21.08 -31.78 -38.09
C VAL A 907 20.50 -31.43 -36.71
N LYS A 908 19.66 -32.30 -36.16
CA LYS A 908 19.09 -32.20 -34.82
C LYS A 908 19.27 -33.52 -34.06
N PRO A 909 20.51 -33.92 -33.73
CA PRO A 909 20.75 -35.12 -32.94
C PRO A 909 20.25 -34.88 -31.50
N PHE A 910 19.84 -35.95 -30.82
CA PHE A 910 19.51 -35.90 -29.39
C PHE A 910 20.19 -37.05 -28.66
N ARG A 911 20.43 -36.85 -27.37
CA ARG A 911 20.94 -37.87 -26.45
C ARG A 911 20.04 -37.89 -25.22
N LYS A 912 19.82 -39.07 -24.65
CA LYS A 912 19.10 -39.23 -23.38
C LYS A 912 19.85 -40.21 -22.49
N THR A 913 20.46 -39.66 -21.43
CA THR A 913 21.21 -40.43 -20.44
C THR A 913 20.27 -41.08 -19.44
N VAL A 914 20.61 -42.29 -19.01
CA VAL A 914 19.93 -43.06 -17.97
C VAL A 914 20.90 -43.48 -16.86
N LEU A 915 20.37 -43.71 -15.66
CA LEU A 915 21.12 -44.27 -14.54
C LEU A 915 21.30 -45.78 -14.71
N THR A 916 22.19 -46.38 -13.90
CA THR A 916 22.35 -47.83 -13.89
C THR A 916 21.07 -48.53 -13.45
N GLY A 917 20.66 -49.55 -14.21
CA GLY A 917 19.41 -50.27 -14.00
C GLY A 917 18.21 -49.63 -14.69
N GLU A 918 18.38 -48.56 -15.48
CA GLU A 918 17.28 -47.90 -16.18
C GLU A 918 17.28 -48.17 -17.69
N TYR A 919 16.09 -48.35 -18.26
CA TYR A 919 15.87 -48.53 -19.69
C TYR A 919 14.94 -47.44 -20.23
N LEU A 920 15.07 -47.12 -21.52
CA LEU A 920 14.25 -46.14 -22.23
C LEU A 920 13.21 -46.86 -23.08
N TRP A 921 11.95 -46.43 -23.02
CA TRP A 921 10.86 -46.97 -23.81
C TRP A 921 10.11 -45.87 -24.55
N LEU A 922 9.87 -46.07 -25.84
CA LEU A 922 9.15 -45.16 -26.72
C LEU A 922 7.67 -45.08 -26.32
N LYS A 923 7.19 -43.84 -26.11
CA LYS A 923 5.77 -43.55 -25.86
C LYS A 923 4.90 -43.96 -27.04
N GLN A 924 3.71 -44.44 -26.74
CA GLN A 924 2.72 -44.77 -27.78
C GLN A 924 2.44 -43.57 -28.69
N ASN A 925 2.28 -43.82 -30.00
CA ASN A 925 2.00 -42.82 -31.04
C ASN A 925 3.09 -41.75 -31.28
N THR A 926 4.32 -41.96 -30.80
CA THR A 926 5.45 -41.06 -31.09
C THR A 926 6.37 -41.60 -32.19
N ASN A 927 7.26 -40.74 -32.70
CA ASN A 927 8.13 -41.07 -33.83
C ASN A 927 9.55 -41.47 -33.42
N GLY A 928 9.94 -41.27 -32.15
CA GLY A 928 11.27 -41.57 -31.64
C GLY A 928 12.34 -40.59 -32.14
N THR A 929 11.92 -39.35 -32.47
CA THR A 929 12.79 -38.32 -33.06
C THR A 929 13.28 -37.28 -32.05
N SER A 930 12.76 -37.32 -30.82
CA SER A 930 13.15 -36.43 -29.73
C SER A 930 13.41 -37.24 -28.44
N ALA A 931 14.15 -36.66 -27.50
CA ALA A 931 14.36 -37.28 -26.19
C ALA A 931 13.05 -37.40 -25.37
N ASP A 932 12.07 -36.55 -25.63
CA ASP A 932 10.78 -36.54 -24.93
C ASP A 932 9.82 -37.63 -25.42
N ASP A 933 10.12 -38.23 -26.57
CA ASP A 933 9.38 -39.36 -27.14
C ASP A 933 9.60 -40.64 -26.31
N PHE A 934 10.61 -40.68 -25.43
CA PHE A 934 10.97 -41.82 -24.62
C PHE A 934 10.65 -41.60 -23.14
N GLU A 935 10.18 -42.61 -22.44
CA GLU A 935 10.01 -42.67 -20.99
C GLU A 935 11.13 -43.51 -20.36
N THR A 936 11.55 -43.13 -19.16
CA THR A 936 12.58 -43.86 -18.41
C THR A 936 11.91 -44.79 -17.42
N PHE A 937 12.30 -46.06 -17.43
CA PHE A 937 11.85 -47.09 -16.51
C PHE A 937 13.05 -47.72 -15.82
N ARG A 938 12.81 -48.44 -14.73
CA ARG A 938 13.88 -49.05 -13.92
C ARG A 938 13.62 -50.54 -13.75
N GLU A 939 14.69 -51.33 -13.80
CA GLU A 939 14.70 -52.73 -13.41
C GLU A 939 14.22 -52.84 -11.95
N GLU A 940 13.06 -53.48 -11.76
CA GLU A 940 12.56 -53.89 -10.46
C GLU A 940 13.35 -55.12 -9.99
N ASN A 941 13.97 -55.03 -8.80
CA ASN A 941 14.81 -56.08 -8.22
C ASN A 941 14.03 -57.34 -7.84
#